data_AF-A0A8C1ULN5-F1
#
_entry.id   AF-A0A8C1ULN5-F1
#
_cell.length_a   1.000
_cell.length_b   1.000
_cell.length_c   1.000
_cell.angle_alpha   90.00
_cell.angle_beta   90.00
_cell.angle_gamma   90.00
#
_symmetry.space_group_name_H-M   'P 1'
#
loop_
_entity.id
_entity.type
_entity.pdbx_description
1 polymer ?
#
loop_
_entity_poly.entity_id
_entity_poly.type
_entity_poly.pdbx_seq_one_letter_code
_entity_poly.pdbx_strand_id
1 'polypeptide(L)'
;WVQVYGDEVRAVLMESAIVWASCSDPSLSAAQWPALMFKALVDRVGLGSLVPVEFFGARTLAFLPNGSSLLTFEVGNCPKICIVILLHVLTQNFCTVKAGQSVLKDQNKVRRLKQSGESFLQDGSCINVAPHLHKCRECRLERYRKSREDEDDDDPNVACRFFHFRRLAFTKKGVLRVEGFLSPQQSDSMAMGLWLPSLTVQEGLDLDTSKYILANVGDQFCQLVMSEKEAMMMVEPHQKVAWKRAVRGVREMCDVCETTLFNIHWVCRKCGFGVCLDCYRLRKNRPPEEEEVFSWLKCAKGQPHEPQNLMPTQIIPGTALYSIGDMVHAARGKWGIKANCPCTSRHNKPLVRPSAPNGLSQSLRSMMGRDSRAPFGLDSFSTLSKPSGSSPKLFNSLLLGAGPSQPKAEGTSLRDLLNSGPGKLPQGLPNFLDHIIASVVETKMAEGRRTSGSAEGGESGTAPRREGLMGLSVLDPHTSHSWLCDGRLLCLQDPSNSNNWKIFRECWKQGQPVLVSGIHKNLKEHLWKPESFSGEFGDQDVDLVNCRNCAIISDVKVRDFWDGFQVISKRLQGGDGQPMVLKLKDWPPGEDFRDMMPTRFDDLMENLPLPEYTKRNGRLNLASRLPNFFVRPDLGPKMYNAYGLISTEDRRVGTTNLHLDVSDAVNVMVYVGIPEGDSDQEKKVMQTIEEGDVDDVTKRRVYEAKEKPGALWHIYAAKDAEKIRELLRKVGEEQGQENPPDHDPIHDQSWYLDQTLRRRLYEEYGVQGWSIVQFLGDAVFIPAGAPHQVHNLYSCIKVAEDFVSPEHVKHCFRLTQEFRHLSTTHTNHEDKLQVKNIIYHAVKDAVGTLKAHEPKLGRS
;
A
#
# COMPACT_ATOMS: atom_id res chain seq x y z
N TRP A 1 -34.53 -4.33 15.91
CA TRP A 1 -33.90 -3.83 14.68
C TRP A 1 -34.99 -3.48 13.68
N VAL A 2 -34.71 -2.64 12.68
CA VAL A 2 -35.71 -2.25 11.67
C VAL A 2 -35.14 -2.53 10.28
N GLN A 3 -35.88 -3.28 9.47
CA GLN A 3 -35.52 -3.63 8.10
C GLN A 3 -36.56 -3.04 7.14
N VAL A 4 -36.08 -2.49 6.03
CA VAL A 4 -36.93 -1.94 4.97
C VAL A 4 -36.97 -2.94 3.82
N TYR A 5 -38.17 -3.30 3.38
CA TYR A 5 -38.39 -4.22 2.27
C TYR A 5 -38.75 -3.45 1.00
N GLY A 6 -37.98 -3.67 -0.07
CA GLY A 6 -38.16 -3.09 -1.40
C GLY A 6 -37.61 -1.67 -1.55
N ASP A 7 -37.22 -1.32 -2.78
CA ASP A 7 -36.50 -0.07 -3.13
C ASP A 7 -37.32 1.22 -2.89
N GLU A 8 -38.64 1.10 -2.68
CA GLU A 8 -39.56 2.21 -2.39
C GLU A 8 -40.19 2.15 -0.98
N VAL A 9 -39.53 1.49 -0.01
CA VAL A 9 -40.02 1.33 1.37
C VAL A 9 -41.41 0.68 1.41
N ARG A 10 -41.53 -0.48 0.76
CA ARG A 10 -42.80 -1.19 0.60
C ARG A 10 -43.31 -1.80 1.91
N ALA A 11 -42.41 -2.18 2.81
CA ALA A 11 -42.74 -2.48 4.20
C ALA A 11 -41.60 -2.10 5.14
N VAL A 12 -41.94 -1.71 6.38
CA VAL A 12 -41.00 -1.46 7.48
C VAL A 12 -41.22 -2.54 8.52
N LEU A 13 -40.19 -3.34 8.76
CA LEU A 13 -40.25 -4.55 9.56
C LEU A 13 -39.42 -4.36 10.84
N MET A 14 -40.03 -4.51 12.01
CA MET A 14 -39.35 -4.46 13.29
C MET A 14 -39.12 -5.87 13.82
N GLU A 15 -37.88 -6.16 14.17
CA GLU A 15 -37.48 -7.39 14.87
C GLU A 15 -38.40 -7.67 16.06
N SER A 16 -38.87 -8.91 16.17
CA SER A 16 -39.73 -9.34 17.25
C SER A 16 -39.10 -10.44 18.11
N ALA A 17 -38.62 -11.53 17.52
CA ALA A 17 -38.06 -12.65 18.28
C ALA A 17 -37.20 -13.56 17.40
N ILE A 18 -36.42 -14.43 18.04
CA ILE A 18 -35.71 -15.51 17.36
C ILE A 18 -36.60 -16.75 17.39
N VAL A 19 -36.74 -17.40 16.24
CA VAL A 19 -37.59 -18.58 16.05
C VAL A 19 -36.87 -19.65 15.27
N TRP A 20 -37.32 -20.89 15.41
CA TRP A 20 -37.03 -21.97 14.48
C TRP A 20 -38.04 -21.93 13.35
N ALA A 21 -37.56 -21.78 12.13
CA ALA A 21 -38.38 -21.70 10.93
C ALA A 21 -37.97 -22.80 9.94
N SER A 22 -38.94 -23.37 9.23
CA SER A 22 -38.66 -24.33 8.17
C SER A 22 -38.00 -23.63 6.99
N CYS A 23 -36.80 -24.08 6.60
CA CYS A 23 -36.05 -23.51 5.49
C CYS A 23 -36.11 -24.46 4.29
N SER A 24 -36.52 -23.94 3.12
CA SER A 24 -36.55 -24.68 1.85
C SER A 24 -35.26 -24.53 1.03
N ASP A 25 -34.22 -23.90 1.59
CA ASP A 25 -32.93 -23.73 0.94
C ASP A 25 -32.12 -25.05 0.96
N PRO A 26 -31.77 -25.62 -0.22
CA PRO A 26 -31.04 -26.88 -0.31
C PRO A 26 -29.59 -26.80 0.18
N SER A 27 -29.04 -25.60 0.44
CA SER A 27 -27.69 -25.41 0.98
C SER A 27 -27.56 -25.66 2.49
N LEU A 28 -28.69 -25.77 3.22
CA LEU A 28 -28.72 -25.95 4.67
C LEU A 28 -29.16 -27.37 5.05
N SER A 29 -28.37 -28.05 5.88
CA SER A 29 -28.52 -29.48 6.19
C SER A 29 -29.66 -29.86 7.14
N ALA A 30 -30.48 -28.92 7.63
CA ALA A 30 -31.51 -29.19 8.63
C ALA A 30 -32.88 -28.61 8.23
N ALA A 31 -33.95 -29.37 8.51
CA ALA A 31 -35.33 -29.04 8.14
C ALA A 31 -35.89 -27.80 8.85
N GLN A 32 -35.35 -27.46 10.03
CA GLN A 32 -35.63 -26.21 10.74
C GLN A 32 -34.32 -25.49 11.02
N TRP A 33 -34.32 -24.18 10.75
CA TRP A 33 -33.16 -23.32 10.86
C TRP A 33 -33.49 -22.09 11.71
N PRO A 34 -32.55 -21.57 12.53
CA PRO A 34 -32.85 -20.41 13.36
C PRO A 34 -32.96 -19.17 12.47
N ALA A 35 -33.98 -18.36 12.73
CA ALA A 35 -34.30 -17.17 11.97
C ALA A 35 -34.74 -16.02 12.87
N LEU A 36 -34.49 -14.79 12.43
CA LEU A 36 -35.01 -13.59 13.06
C LEU A 36 -36.40 -13.31 12.50
N MET A 37 -37.41 -13.32 13.36
CA MET A 37 -38.80 -13.01 13.00
C MET A 37 -39.04 -11.51 13.14
N PHE A 38 -39.69 -10.92 12.14
CA PHE A 38 -40.08 -9.53 12.15
C PHE A 38 -41.59 -9.35 12.24
N LYS A 39 -42.01 -8.21 12.78
CA LYS A 39 -43.37 -7.68 12.74
C LYS A 39 -43.39 -6.46 11.84
N ALA A 40 -44.32 -6.41 10.90
CA ALA A 40 -44.48 -5.21 10.07
C ALA A 40 -45.03 -4.05 10.92
N LEU A 41 -44.30 -2.94 10.96
CA LEU A 41 -44.76 -1.66 11.51
C LEU A 41 -45.51 -0.85 10.45
N VAL A 42 -45.07 -0.95 9.20
CA VAL A 42 -45.71 -0.34 8.03
C VAL A 42 -45.76 -1.39 6.95
N ASP A 43 -46.94 -1.63 6.39
CA ASP A 43 -47.16 -2.62 5.34
C ASP A 43 -48.00 -1.98 4.22
N ARG A 44 -47.34 -1.60 3.12
CA ARG A 44 -48.00 -1.06 1.94
C ARG A 44 -48.26 -2.12 0.87
N VAL A 45 -47.91 -3.38 1.12
CA VAL A 45 -48.00 -4.50 0.17
C VAL A 45 -49.01 -5.57 0.59
N GLY A 46 -49.60 -5.46 1.78
CA GLY A 46 -50.63 -6.37 2.27
C GLY A 46 -50.06 -7.75 2.60
N LEU A 47 -48.97 -7.80 3.37
CA LEU A 47 -48.35 -9.02 3.89
C LEU A 47 -49.36 -9.91 4.64
N GLY A 48 -50.44 -9.34 5.19
CA GLY A 48 -51.56 -10.11 5.73
C GLY A 48 -51.14 -11.03 6.88
N SER A 49 -51.32 -12.34 6.71
CA SER A 49 -50.92 -13.36 7.71
C SER A 49 -49.49 -13.88 7.53
N LEU A 50 -48.74 -13.38 6.55
CA LEU A 50 -47.37 -13.80 6.29
C LEU A 50 -46.44 -13.28 7.40
N VAL A 51 -45.55 -14.15 7.87
CA VAL A 51 -44.55 -13.81 8.87
C VAL A 51 -43.19 -13.65 8.18
N PRO A 52 -42.63 -12.43 8.13
CA PRO A 52 -41.30 -12.21 7.59
C PRO A 52 -40.25 -12.78 8.54
N VAL A 53 -39.35 -13.62 8.02
CA VAL A 53 -38.23 -14.18 8.75
C VAL A 53 -36.95 -14.05 7.94
N GLU A 54 -35.83 -13.76 8.60
CA GLU A 54 -34.51 -13.79 7.99
C GLU A 54 -33.69 -14.93 8.60
N PHE A 55 -33.25 -15.88 7.77
CA PHE A 55 -32.47 -17.03 8.25
C PHE A 55 -31.02 -16.64 8.58
N PHE A 56 -30.55 -17.06 9.76
CA PHE A 56 -29.16 -16.82 10.15
C PHE A 56 -28.18 -17.57 9.24
N GLY A 57 -27.20 -16.85 8.69
CA GLY A 57 -26.17 -17.38 7.79
C GLY A 57 -26.38 -16.95 6.34
N ALA A 58 -27.53 -17.32 5.74
CA ALA A 58 -27.83 -17.03 4.34
C ALA A 58 -28.32 -15.59 4.08
N ARG A 59 -28.79 -14.87 5.13
CA ARG A 59 -29.37 -13.51 5.06
C ARG A 59 -30.51 -13.37 4.06
N THR A 60 -31.19 -14.48 3.79
CA THR A 60 -32.35 -14.51 2.90
C THR A 60 -33.59 -14.16 3.70
N LEU A 61 -34.25 -13.07 3.33
CA LEU A 61 -35.57 -12.71 3.86
C LEU A 61 -36.63 -13.58 3.17
N ALA A 62 -37.41 -14.31 3.95
CA ALA A 62 -38.49 -15.17 3.50
C ALA A 62 -39.81 -14.77 4.18
N PHE A 63 -40.93 -15.01 3.50
CA PHE A 63 -42.27 -14.71 4.03
C PHE A 63 -43.03 -16.02 4.20
N LEU A 64 -43.26 -16.42 5.46
CA LEU A 64 -43.84 -17.72 5.78
C LEU A 64 -45.37 -17.64 5.98
N PRO A 65 -46.14 -18.61 5.47
CA PRO A 65 -47.61 -18.55 5.44
C PRO A 65 -48.32 -18.77 6.78
N ASN A 66 -47.63 -19.22 7.84
CA ASN A 66 -48.24 -19.52 9.13
C ASN A 66 -47.26 -19.39 10.32
N GLY A 67 -47.59 -18.55 11.31
CA GLY A 67 -46.81 -18.41 12.55
C GLY A 67 -46.79 -19.66 13.44
N SER A 68 -47.67 -20.65 13.18
CA SER A 68 -47.77 -21.90 13.94
C SER A 68 -46.71 -22.95 13.59
N SER A 69 -45.93 -22.73 12.51
CA SER A 69 -44.74 -23.53 12.19
C SER A 69 -43.45 -22.97 12.82
N LEU A 70 -43.55 -21.84 13.54
CA LEU A 70 -42.45 -21.18 14.21
C LEU A 70 -42.37 -21.64 15.67
N LEU A 71 -41.24 -22.22 16.07
CA LEU A 71 -40.99 -22.55 17.47
C LEU A 71 -40.13 -21.45 18.10
N THR A 72 -40.56 -20.90 19.23
CA THR A 72 -39.79 -19.91 19.98
C THR A 72 -38.43 -20.48 20.37
N PHE A 73 -37.35 -19.73 20.12
CA PHE A 73 -36.01 -20.14 20.49
C PHE A 73 -35.78 -19.94 22.00
N GLU A 74 -35.52 -21.03 22.74
CA GLU A 74 -35.12 -20.98 24.15
C GLU A 74 -33.62 -21.27 24.32
N VAL A 75 -32.94 -20.39 25.06
CA VAL A 75 -31.47 -20.37 25.24
C VAL A 75 -30.91 -21.63 25.95
N GLY A 76 -31.77 -22.47 26.53
CA GLY A 76 -31.37 -23.65 27.31
C GLY A 76 -31.05 -24.93 26.52
N ASN A 77 -31.52 -25.07 25.28
CA ASN A 77 -31.60 -26.41 24.65
C ASN A 77 -30.61 -26.70 23.50
N CYS A 78 -29.71 -25.78 23.10
CA CYS A 78 -28.73 -26.11 22.06
C CYS A 78 -27.42 -25.29 22.09
N PRO A 79 -26.31 -25.80 22.66
CA PRO A 79 -25.05 -25.06 22.77
C PRO A 79 -24.36 -24.77 21.42
N LYS A 80 -24.63 -25.58 20.38
CA LYS A 80 -24.04 -25.37 19.04
C LYS A 80 -24.70 -24.20 18.28
N ILE A 81 -25.98 -23.94 18.49
CA ILE A 81 -26.69 -22.84 17.82
C ILE A 81 -26.56 -21.53 18.59
N CYS A 82 -26.40 -21.55 19.93
CA CYS A 82 -25.98 -20.37 20.67
C CYS A 82 -24.66 -19.80 20.14
N ILE A 83 -23.75 -20.63 19.62
CA ILE A 83 -22.51 -20.20 18.96
C ILE A 83 -22.80 -19.54 17.61
N VAL A 84 -23.71 -20.07 16.79
CA VAL A 84 -24.08 -19.47 15.49
C VAL A 84 -24.80 -18.13 15.68
N ILE A 85 -25.72 -18.04 16.65
CA ILE A 85 -26.41 -16.79 17.01
C ILE A 85 -25.42 -15.81 17.64
N LEU A 86 -24.50 -16.26 18.51
CA LEU A 86 -23.40 -15.39 19.00
C LEU A 86 -22.56 -14.88 17.82
N LEU A 87 -22.15 -15.75 16.89
CA LEU A 87 -21.39 -15.36 15.72
C LEU A 87 -22.16 -14.40 14.82
N HIS A 88 -23.48 -14.56 14.69
CA HIS A 88 -24.32 -13.66 13.89
C HIS A 88 -24.50 -12.30 14.57
N VAL A 89 -24.75 -12.29 15.89
CA VAL A 89 -24.81 -11.08 16.72
C VAL A 89 -23.44 -10.37 16.76
N LEU A 90 -22.34 -11.11 16.73
CA LEU A 90 -20.96 -10.60 16.68
C LEU A 90 -20.53 -10.14 15.27
N THR A 91 -21.18 -10.60 14.21
CA THR A 91 -20.86 -10.20 12.82
C THR A 91 -21.77 -9.07 12.32
N GLN A 92 -22.99 -8.93 12.84
CA GLN A 92 -23.90 -7.82 12.51
C GLN A 92 -23.82 -6.64 13.50
N ASN A 93 -23.46 -6.85 14.77
CA ASN A 93 -22.99 -5.73 15.59
C ASN A 93 -21.56 -5.41 15.21
N PHE A 94 -21.37 -4.32 14.49
CA PHE A 94 -20.54 -3.24 14.99
C PHE A 94 -19.55 -3.68 16.07
N CYS A 95 -18.37 -4.10 15.65
CA CYS A 95 -17.17 -3.74 16.40
C CYS A 95 -16.79 -2.29 16.07
N THR A 96 -17.72 -1.32 15.93
CA THR A 96 -17.42 -0.14 16.74
C THR A 96 -17.39 -0.73 18.13
N VAL A 97 -16.23 -0.73 18.77
CA VAL A 97 -16.23 -0.87 20.21
C VAL A 97 -17.09 0.32 20.64
N LYS A 98 -18.42 0.14 20.80
CA LYS A 98 -19.16 0.96 21.74
C LYS A 98 -18.37 0.72 22.99
N ALA A 99 -17.54 1.70 23.37
CA ALA A 99 -16.73 1.65 24.56
C ALA A 99 -17.65 1.13 25.64
N GLY A 100 -17.44 -0.13 26.04
CA GLY A 100 -18.20 -0.70 27.14
C GLY A 100 -18.11 0.34 28.24
N GLN A 101 -19.25 0.71 28.85
CA GLN A 101 -19.29 1.79 29.82
C GLN A 101 -18.09 1.64 30.77
N SER A 102 -17.19 2.64 30.75
CA SER A 102 -15.86 2.53 31.36
C SER A 102 -15.95 1.86 32.73
N VAL A 103 -14.98 1.01 33.08
CA VAL A 103 -14.88 0.35 34.38
C VAL A 103 -15.09 1.35 35.52
N LEU A 104 -14.66 2.60 35.35
CA LEU A 104 -14.83 3.67 36.33
C LEU A 104 -16.24 4.27 36.42
N LYS A 105 -17.08 4.06 35.41
CA LYS A 105 -18.51 4.44 35.39
C LYS A 105 -19.41 3.37 36.03
N ASP A 106 -18.93 2.13 36.21
CA ASP A 106 -19.64 1.05 36.89
C ASP A 106 -19.25 0.99 38.39
N GLN A 107 -20.13 1.49 39.25
CA GLN A 107 -19.89 1.55 40.71
C GLN A 107 -19.67 0.17 41.35
N ASN A 108 -20.30 -0.89 40.84
CA ASN A 108 -20.15 -2.24 41.38
C ASN A 108 -18.77 -2.81 41.04
N LYS A 109 -18.25 -2.56 39.83
CA LYS A 109 -16.87 -2.90 39.45
C LYS A 109 -15.86 -2.07 40.24
N VAL A 110 -16.10 -0.76 40.40
CA VAL A 110 -15.21 0.12 41.20
C VAL A 110 -15.11 -0.36 42.65
N ARG A 111 -16.23 -0.73 43.29
CA ARG A 111 -16.23 -1.26 44.67
C ARG A 111 -15.39 -2.55 44.77
N ARG A 112 -15.58 -3.49 43.85
CA ARG A 112 -14.79 -4.74 43.78
C ARG A 112 -13.31 -4.47 43.61
N LEU A 113 -12.92 -3.60 42.68
CA LEU A 113 -11.52 -3.26 42.43
C LEU A 113 -10.87 -2.49 43.59
N LYS A 114 -11.63 -1.65 44.30
CA LYS A 114 -11.15 -1.00 45.53
C LYS A 114 -10.90 -2.00 46.66
N GLN A 115 -11.73 -3.06 46.75
CA GLN A 115 -11.60 -4.11 47.76
C GLN A 115 -10.47 -5.10 47.40
N SER A 116 -10.39 -5.55 46.16
CA SER A 116 -9.38 -6.53 45.72
C SER A 116 -8.01 -5.89 45.51
N GLY A 117 -7.94 -4.60 45.19
CA GLY A 117 -6.72 -3.92 44.79
C GLY A 117 -6.19 -4.35 43.42
N GLU A 118 -6.96 -5.14 42.68
CA GLU A 118 -6.58 -5.62 41.36
C GLU A 118 -6.44 -4.48 40.37
N SER A 119 -5.47 -4.62 39.48
CA SER A 119 -5.25 -3.68 38.40
C SER A 119 -6.17 -3.98 37.20
N PHE A 120 -6.59 -2.94 36.51
CA PHE A 120 -7.42 -3.00 35.31
C PHE A 120 -6.83 -2.10 34.21
N LEU A 121 -7.33 -2.24 32.98
CA LEU A 121 -6.87 -1.41 31.85
C LEU A 121 -7.59 -0.07 31.83
N GLN A 122 -6.84 0.97 31.49
CA GLN A 122 -7.42 2.27 31.19
C GLN A 122 -8.27 2.18 29.91
N ASP A 123 -9.57 2.39 30.05
CA ASP A 123 -10.61 2.27 29.02
C ASP A 123 -11.34 3.60 28.78
N GLY A 124 -10.67 4.72 29.10
CA GLY A 124 -11.14 6.07 28.84
C GLY A 124 -9.98 7.06 28.75
N SER A 125 -10.28 8.27 28.29
CA SER A 125 -9.28 9.32 28.10
C SER A 125 -8.58 9.72 29.41
N CYS A 126 -7.27 9.99 29.36
CA CYS A 126 -6.51 10.35 30.57
C CYS A 126 -7.11 11.56 31.29
N ILE A 127 -7.77 12.49 30.58
CA ILE A 127 -8.45 13.64 31.17
C ILE A 127 -9.58 13.21 32.13
N ASN A 128 -10.34 12.18 31.75
CA ASN A 128 -11.57 11.74 32.42
C ASN A 128 -11.32 10.69 33.53
N VAL A 129 -10.18 10.01 33.49
CA VAL A 129 -9.86 8.90 34.42
C VAL A 129 -9.55 9.39 35.83
N ALA A 130 -8.61 10.32 35.98
CA ALA A 130 -8.27 10.94 37.27
C ALA A 130 -7.41 12.21 37.06
N PRO A 131 -7.59 13.28 37.84
CA PRO A 131 -6.90 14.55 37.63
C PRO A 131 -5.39 14.49 37.87
N HIS A 132 -4.93 13.72 38.87
CA HIS A 132 -3.54 13.64 39.30
C HIS A 132 -2.65 12.73 38.45
N LEU A 133 -3.22 11.88 37.59
CA LEU A 133 -2.45 11.00 36.71
C LEU A 133 -1.81 11.78 35.57
N HIS A 134 -0.61 11.35 35.16
CA HIS A 134 0.05 11.93 33.99
C HIS A 134 -0.84 11.80 32.75
N LYS A 135 -1.12 12.94 32.12
CA LYS A 135 -1.89 13.03 30.87
C LYS A 135 -0.97 12.75 29.68
N CYS A 136 -1.49 12.06 28.66
CA CYS A 136 -0.77 11.91 27.38
C CYS A 136 -0.67 13.22 26.61
N ARG A 137 0.12 13.23 25.53
CA ARG A 137 0.26 14.38 24.61
C ARG A 137 -1.10 14.89 24.11
N GLU A 138 -1.91 14.04 23.48
CA GLU A 138 -3.19 14.47 22.90
C GLU A 138 -4.16 14.98 23.97
N CYS A 139 -4.27 14.26 25.10
CA CYS A 139 -5.07 14.70 26.24
C CYS A 139 -4.61 16.02 26.87
N ARG A 140 -3.37 16.48 26.64
CA ARG A 140 -2.91 17.79 27.11
C ARG A 140 -3.29 18.89 26.12
N LEU A 141 -3.16 18.63 24.82
CA LEU A 141 -3.55 19.56 23.76
C LEU A 141 -5.08 19.79 23.77
N GLU A 142 -5.85 18.74 23.99
CA GLU A 142 -7.32 18.80 24.07
C GLU A 142 -7.82 19.70 25.21
N ARG A 143 -7.09 19.76 26.33
CA ARG A 143 -7.42 20.65 27.45
C ARG A 143 -7.27 22.14 27.10
N TYR A 144 -6.46 22.46 26.09
CA TYR A 144 -6.34 23.82 25.54
C TYR A 144 -7.40 24.10 24.46
N ARG A 145 -7.89 23.08 23.74
CA ARG A 145 -8.94 23.25 22.72
C ARG A 145 -10.32 23.45 23.32
N LYS A 146 -10.67 22.77 24.42
CA LYS A 146 -11.94 22.96 25.16
C LYS A 146 -12.18 24.35 25.77
N SER A 147 -11.31 25.34 25.53
CA SER A 147 -11.63 26.76 25.77
C SER A 147 -12.19 27.48 24.53
N ARG A 148 -12.36 26.78 23.40
CA ARG A 148 -13.04 27.23 22.19
C ARG A 148 -14.09 26.16 21.88
N GLU A 149 -15.35 26.55 21.91
CA GLU A 149 -16.50 25.67 21.70
C GLU A 149 -16.55 25.26 20.24
N ASP A 150 -16.16 24.01 19.91
CA ASP A 150 -16.53 23.35 18.67
C ASP A 150 -16.79 21.86 19.01
N GLU A 151 -18.05 21.43 18.85
CA GLU A 151 -18.52 20.07 19.08
C GLU A 151 -18.47 19.27 17.77
N ASP A 152 -17.33 18.66 17.48
CA ASP A 152 -17.24 17.63 16.42
C ASP A 152 -17.34 16.21 17.02
N ASP A 153 -18.02 15.34 16.28
CA ASP A 153 -18.65 14.05 16.64
C ASP A 153 -17.67 12.86 16.84
N ASP A 154 -16.39 13.13 17.12
CA ASP A 154 -15.37 12.09 17.34
C ASP A 154 -15.39 11.57 18.79
N ASP A 155 -15.38 10.24 19.01
CA ASP A 155 -15.31 9.67 20.38
C ASP A 155 -13.99 10.10 21.07
N PRO A 156 -14.04 11.02 22.07
CA PRO A 156 -12.85 11.64 22.67
C PRO A 156 -12.00 10.66 23.49
N ASN A 157 -12.45 9.40 23.63
CA ASN A 157 -11.71 8.35 24.31
C ASN A 157 -10.62 7.70 23.43
N VAL A 158 -10.79 7.69 22.11
CA VAL A 158 -9.94 6.94 21.17
C VAL A 158 -8.62 7.66 20.87
N ALA A 159 -8.59 8.99 20.92
CA ALA A 159 -7.37 9.80 20.76
C ALA A 159 -6.36 9.66 21.92
N CYS A 160 -6.75 9.03 23.03
CA CYS A 160 -5.87 8.90 24.19
C CYS A 160 -4.80 7.81 23.98
N ARG A 161 -3.53 8.19 23.95
CA ARG A 161 -2.39 7.26 23.78
C ARG A 161 -2.26 6.15 24.84
N PHE A 162 -2.89 6.33 26.00
CA PHE A 162 -2.88 5.33 27.08
C PHE A 162 -4.12 4.44 27.12
N PHE A 163 -5.09 4.67 26.23
CA PHE A 163 -6.26 3.82 26.04
C PHE A 163 -5.83 2.38 25.69
N HIS A 164 -6.40 1.42 26.41
CA HIS A 164 -6.07 -0.02 26.38
C HIS A 164 -4.57 -0.34 26.44
N PHE A 165 -3.78 0.51 27.11
CA PHE A 165 -2.34 0.33 27.21
C PHE A 165 -1.82 0.46 28.64
N ARG A 166 -2.23 1.51 29.33
CA ARG A 166 -1.84 1.76 30.73
C ARG A 166 -2.72 0.96 31.68
N ARG A 167 -2.10 0.34 32.68
CA ARG A 167 -2.77 -0.38 33.78
C ARG A 167 -2.87 0.51 35.00
N LEU A 168 -4.05 0.54 35.60
CA LEU A 168 -4.39 1.32 36.78
C LEU A 168 -4.82 0.39 37.91
N ALA A 169 -4.57 0.78 39.15
CA ALA A 169 -5.04 0.07 40.34
C ALA A 169 -5.46 1.06 41.41
N PHE A 170 -6.38 0.65 42.30
CA PHE A 170 -6.71 1.43 43.48
C PHE A 170 -5.72 1.15 44.61
N THR A 171 -5.23 2.21 45.25
CA THR A 171 -4.50 2.10 46.51
C THR A 171 -5.45 1.71 47.65
N LYS A 172 -4.90 1.28 48.79
CA LYS A 172 -5.67 1.03 50.03
C LYS A 172 -6.54 2.23 50.48
N LYS A 173 -6.15 3.45 50.08
CA LYS A 173 -6.89 4.70 50.36
C LYS A 173 -7.94 5.03 49.28
N GLY A 174 -8.17 4.15 48.31
CA GLY A 174 -9.14 4.33 47.23
C GLY A 174 -8.70 5.30 46.12
N VAL A 175 -7.44 5.74 46.10
CA VAL A 175 -6.87 6.62 45.06
C VAL A 175 -6.31 5.78 43.91
N LEU A 176 -6.61 6.15 42.67
CA LEU A 176 -6.06 5.49 41.47
C LEU A 176 -4.55 5.77 41.32
N ARG A 177 -3.77 4.75 40.98
CA ARG A 177 -2.35 4.88 40.61
C ARG A 177 -2.05 4.11 39.34
N VAL A 178 -0.92 4.44 38.69
CA VAL A 178 -0.39 3.66 37.58
C VAL A 178 0.32 2.43 38.15
N GLU A 179 -0.17 1.25 37.80
CA GLU A 179 0.44 -0.03 38.20
C GLU A 179 1.48 -0.51 37.16
N GLY A 180 1.35 -0.04 35.91
CA GLY A 180 2.30 -0.34 34.83
C GLY A 180 1.63 -0.30 33.46
N PHE A 181 2.12 -1.12 32.55
CA PHE A 181 1.60 -1.27 31.19
C PHE A 181 1.29 -2.74 30.92
N LEU A 182 0.51 -3.00 29.88
CA LEU A 182 0.29 -4.36 29.40
C LEU A 182 1.60 -5.03 29.03
N SER A 183 1.70 -6.33 29.30
CA SER A 183 2.79 -7.18 28.82
C SER A 183 2.30 -8.05 27.64
N PRO A 184 3.20 -8.45 26.71
CA PRO A 184 2.84 -9.31 25.58
C PRO A 184 2.18 -10.63 25.96
N GLN A 185 2.47 -11.16 27.15
CA GLN A 185 1.91 -12.43 27.64
C GLN A 185 0.45 -12.30 28.09
N GLN A 186 -0.06 -11.07 28.23
CA GLN A 186 -1.44 -10.78 28.63
C GLN A 186 -2.37 -10.57 27.43
N SER A 187 -1.96 -10.97 26.22
CA SER A 187 -2.80 -10.92 25.02
C SER A 187 -3.92 -11.96 25.08
N ASP A 188 -5.14 -11.55 24.76
CA ASP A 188 -6.28 -12.47 24.62
C ASP A 188 -6.34 -13.13 23.23
N SER A 189 -7.21 -14.14 23.09
CA SER A 189 -7.37 -14.88 21.83
C SER A 189 -7.86 -14.01 20.68
N MET A 190 -8.70 -13.00 20.97
CA MET A 190 -9.21 -12.06 19.97
C MET A 190 -8.08 -11.19 19.39
N ALA A 191 -7.22 -10.66 20.26
CA ALA A 191 -6.04 -9.90 19.86
C ALA A 191 -5.08 -10.79 19.05
N MET A 192 -4.84 -12.04 19.46
CA MET A 192 -4.00 -12.97 18.71
C MET A 192 -4.57 -13.31 17.32
N GLY A 193 -5.89 -13.45 17.20
CA GLY A 193 -6.58 -13.78 15.95
C GLY A 193 -6.39 -12.73 14.84
N LEU A 194 -6.16 -11.47 15.18
CA LEU A 194 -5.85 -10.42 14.20
C LEU A 194 -4.52 -10.69 13.48
N TRP A 195 -3.55 -11.24 14.22
CA TRP A 195 -2.16 -11.38 13.79
C TRP A 195 -1.80 -12.78 13.31
N LEU A 196 -2.57 -13.81 13.63
CA LEU A 196 -2.31 -15.19 13.17
C LEU A 196 -3.18 -15.55 11.95
N PRO A 197 -2.74 -16.48 11.09
CA PRO A 197 -3.55 -16.95 9.97
C PRO A 197 -4.84 -17.64 10.45
N SER A 198 -5.96 -17.36 9.78
CA SER A 198 -7.17 -18.17 9.96
C SER A 198 -7.03 -19.51 9.23
N LEU A 199 -7.63 -20.57 9.79
CA LEU A 199 -7.71 -21.88 9.14
C LEU A 199 -8.88 -21.96 8.13
N THR A 200 -9.73 -20.93 8.07
CA THR A 200 -10.76 -20.80 7.03
C THR A 200 -10.16 -20.21 5.76
N VAL A 201 -10.56 -20.74 4.60
CA VAL A 201 -10.16 -20.21 3.28
C VAL A 201 -10.52 -18.73 3.26
N GLN A 202 -9.52 -17.87 2.99
CA GLN A 202 -9.76 -16.44 2.81
C GLN A 202 -10.57 -16.26 1.52
N GLU A 203 -11.73 -15.61 1.63
CA GLU A 203 -12.55 -15.29 0.45
C GLU A 203 -11.70 -14.48 -0.55
N GLY A 204 -11.72 -14.88 -1.83
CA GLY A 204 -11.01 -14.17 -2.89
C GLY A 204 -9.50 -14.41 -3.01
N LEU A 205 -8.90 -15.37 -2.30
CA LEU A 205 -7.50 -15.77 -2.52
C LEU A 205 -7.36 -17.24 -2.87
N ASP A 206 -7.02 -17.50 -4.14
CA ASP A 206 -6.77 -18.85 -4.64
C ASP A 206 -5.33 -19.34 -4.35
N LEU A 207 -5.10 -20.63 -4.65
CA LEU A 207 -3.85 -21.31 -4.38
C LEU A 207 -2.66 -20.70 -5.16
N ASP A 208 -2.85 -20.42 -6.44
CA ASP A 208 -1.76 -19.96 -7.31
C ASP A 208 -1.40 -18.50 -7.05
N THR A 209 -2.39 -17.68 -6.75
CA THR A 209 -2.21 -16.31 -6.25
C THR A 209 -1.46 -16.31 -4.92
N SER A 210 -1.79 -17.23 -4.01
CA SER A 210 -1.07 -17.36 -2.72
C SER A 210 0.40 -17.72 -2.91
N LYS A 211 0.71 -18.69 -3.81
CA LYS A 211 2.09 -19.02 -4.17
C LYS A 211 2.79 -17.81 -4.78
N TYR A 212 2.11 -17.07 -5.65
CA TYR A 212 2.67 -15.90 -6.31
C TYR A 212 2.99 -14.76 -5.34
N ILE A 213 2.07 -14.42 -4.44
CA ILE A 213 2.30 -13.44 -3.38
C ILE A 213 3.50 -13.88 -2.54
N LEU A 214 3.53 -15.15 -2.10
CA LEU A 214 4.62 -15.62 -1.24
C LEU A 214 5.98 -15.65 -1.95
N ALA A 215 5.99 -15.86 -3.28
CA ALA A 215 7.20 -15.81 -4.09
C ALA A 215 7.80 -14.39 -4.16
N ASN A 216 6.97 -13.35 -4.35
CA ASN A 216 7.45 -11.97 -4.50
C ASN A 216 7.61 -11.23 -3.17
N VAL A 217 6.68 -11.46 -2.23
CA VAL A 217 6.57 -10.67 -0.99
C VAL A 217 7.30 -11.31 0.18
N GLY A 218 7.42 -12.64 0.20
CA GLY A 218 7.93 -13.37 1.37
C GLY A 218 9.38 -13.03 1.75
N ASP A 219 10.22 -12.59 0.80
CA ASP A 219 11.58 -12.14 1.12
C ASP A 219 11.57 -10.80 1.87
N GLN A 220 10.68 -9.86 1.49
CA GLN A 220 10.48 -8.60 2.20
C GLN A 220 9.93 -8.83 3.60
N PHE A 221 8.99 -9.77 3.75
CA PHE A 221 8.51 -10.18 5.06
C PHE A 221 9.65 -10.71 5.96
N CYS A 222 10.56 -11.52 5.42
CA CYS A 222 11.72 -12.00 6.18
C CYS A 222 12.64 -10.85 6.61
N GLN A 223 12.82 -9.83 5.77
CA GLN A 223 13.56 -8.62 6.14
C GLN A 223 12.89 -7.88 7.31
N LEU A 224 11.55 -7.76 7.31
CA LEU A 224 10.81 -7.21 8.45
C LEU A 224 11.08 -8.00 9.73
N VAL A 225 10.96 -9.33 9.67
CA VAL A 225 11.23 -10.20 10.83
C VAL A 225 12.65 -10.00 11.36
N MET A 226 13.64 -9.85 10.48
CA MET A 226 15.03 -9.61 10.88
C MET A 226 15.24 -8.24 11.51
N SER A 227 14.69 -7.18 10.92
CA SER A 227 14.72 -5.82 11.49
C SER A 227 14.12 -5.79 12.90
N GLU A 228 13.04 -6.54 13.12
CA GLU A 228 12.38 -6.64 14.44
C GLU A 228 13.21 -7.46 15.44
N LYS A 229 13.93 -8.50 15.00
CA LYS A 229 14.91 -9.22 15.84
C LYS A 229 16.05 -8.30 16.27
N GLU A 230 16.56 -7.46 15.36
CA GLU A 230 17.58 -6.47 15.67
C GLU A 230 17.09 -5.42 16.67
N ALA A 231 15.86 -4.93 16.50
CA ALA A 231 15.24 -4.04 17.47
C ALA A 231 15.16 -4.68 18.86
N MET A 232 14.79 -5.95 18.93
CA MET A 232 14.71 -6.70 20.19
C MET A 232 16.08 -6.90 20.85
N MET A 233 17.17 -7.02 20.09
CA MET A 233 18.54 -7.09 20.62
C MET A 233 19.01 -5.76 21.25
N MET A 234 18.39 -4.64 20.88
CA MET A 234 18.68 -3.33 21.48
C MET A 234 18.00 -3.10 22.83
N VAL A 235 17.05 -3.96 23.20
CA VAL A 235 16.36 -3.90 24.49
C VAL A 235 17.29 -4.40 25.58
N GLU A 236 17.50 -3.60 26.62
CA GLU A 236 18.37 -3.98 27.72
C GLU A 236 17.75 -5.14 28.54
N PRO A 237 18.56 -6.07 29.09
CA PRO A 237 18.04 -7.25 29.80
C PRO A 237 17.10 -6.95 30.98
N HIS A 238 17.25 -5.78 31.61
CA HIS A 238 16.45 -5.35 32.74
C HIS A 238 15.12 -4.70 32.32
N GLN A 239 14.99 -4.30 31.05
CA GLN A 239 13.80 -3.67 30.53
C GLN A 239 12.74 -4.70 30.17
N LYS A 240 11.51 -4.47 30.64
CA LYS A 240 10.35 -5.25 30.25
C LYS A 240 9.68 -4.61 29.03
N VAL A 241 9.44 -5.41 28.00
CA VAL A 241 8.69 -4.97 26.81
C VAL A 241 7.21 -4.81 27.19
N ALA A 242 6.66 -3.64 26.92
CA ALA A 242 5.24 -3.38 27.03
C ALA A 242 4.51 -3.81 25.75
N TRP A 243 3.22 -4.12 25.84
CA TRP A 243 2.38 -4.44 24.70
C TRP A 243 1.31 -3.37 24.51
N LYS A 244 1.34 -2.68 23.38
CA LYS A 244 0.32 -1.74 22.96
C LYS A 244 -0.69 -2.49 22.10
N ARG A 245 -1.88 -2.73 22.66
CA ARG A 245 -2.97 -3.36 21.90
C ARG A 245 -3.35 -2.47 20.72
N ALA A 246 -3.41 -3.05 19.52
CA ALA A 246 -3.95 -2.38 18.34
C ALA A 246 -5.43 -2.02 18.60
N VAL A 247 -5.81 -0.79 18.28
CA VAL A 247 -7.18 -0.28 18.46
C VAL A 247 -7.81 -0.10 17.08
N ARG A 248 -9.07 -0.52 16.93
CA ARG A 248 -9.75 -0.43 15.65
C ARG A 248 -9.82 1.02 15.17
N GLY A 249 -9.45 1.25 13.91
CA GLY A 249 -9.50 2.58 13.30
C GLY A 249 -8.45 3.56 13.85
N VAL A 250 -7.49 3.10 14.66
CA VAL A 250 -6.39 3.94 15.17
C VAL A 250 -5.10 3.52 14.53
N ARG A 251 -4.40 4.50 13.96
CA ARG A 251 -3.05 4.34 13.43
C ARG A 251 -2.03 4.83 14.47
N GLU A 252 -1.12 3.95 14.87
CA GLU A 252 -0.01 4.31 15.73
C GLU A 252 1.13 4.89 14.87
N MET A 253 1.52 6.14 15.14
CA MET A 253 2.52 6.87 14.36
C MET A 253 3.70 7.31 15.22
N CYS A 254 4.87 7.48 14.59
CA CYS A 254 6.07 8.01 15.22
C CYS A 254 5.94 9.52 15.39
N ASP A 255 6.22 10.06 16.58
CA ASP A 255 6.16 11.51 16.86
C ASP A 255 7.32 12.34 16.30
N VAL A 256 8.16 11.72 15.48
CA VAL A 256 9.38 12.34 14.96
C VAL A 256 9.33 12.37 13.45
N CYS A 257 9.14 11.20 12.83
CA CYS A 257 9.08 11.09 11.38
C CYS A 257 7.66 10.88 10.84
N GLU A 258 6.64 10.91 11.71
CA GLU A 258 5.21 10.79 11.34
C GLU A 258 4.82 9.50 10.60
N THR A 259 5.71 8.51 10.59
CA THR A 259 5.43 7.22 9.94
C THR A 259 4.79 6.20 10.86
N THR A 260 4.06 5.27 10.25
CA THR A 260 3.37 4.17 10.96
C THR A 260 4.35 3.30 11.75
N LEU A 261 4.04 3.10 13.03
CA LEU A 261 4.72 2.13 13.88
C LEU A 261 4.21 0.72 13.55
N PHE A 262 5.13 -0.14 13.10
CA PHE A 262 4.79 -1.52 12.73
C PHE A 262 4.68 -2.43 13.96
N ASN A 263 5.78 -2.62 14.70
CA ASN A 263 5.80 -3.51 15.86
C ASN A 263 6.70 -3.03 17.02
N ILE A 264 8.01 -3.32 17.05
CA ILE A 264 8.90 -2.86 18.13
C ILE A 264 9.19 -1.37 17.98
N HIS A 265 8.93 -0.62 19.05
CA HIS A 265 9.12 0.83 19.12
C HIS A 265 9.35 1.28 20.58
N TRP A 266 9.66 2.56 20.82
CA TRP A 266 9.96 3.08 22.15
C TRP A 266 8.97 4.15 22.57
N VAL A 267 8.43 4.03 23.80
CA VAL A 267 7.36 4.92 24.29
C VAL A 267 7.70 5.55 25.64
N CYS A 268 7.41 6.83 25.81
CA CYS A 268 7.52 7.53 27.07
C CYS A 268 6.40 7.12 28.03
N ARG A 269 6.79 6.58 29.21
CA ARG A 269 5.86 6.13 30.26
C ARG A 269 4.96 7.26 30.80
N LYS A 270 5.39 8.53 30.68
CA LYS A 270 4.71 9.69 31.26
C LYS A 270 3.70 10.33 30.31
N CYS A 271 4.07 10.59 29.06
CA CYS A 271 3.23 11.32 28.10
C CYS A 271 2.79 10.50 26.87
N GLY A 272 3.31 9.29 26.67
CA GLY A 272 2.96 8.46 25.52
C GLY A 272 3.63 8.90 24.21
N PHE A 273 4.67 9.74 24.29
CA PHE A 273 5.55 10.02 23.15
C PHE A 273 6.14 8.71 22.62
N GLY A 274 5.97 8.41 21.34
CA GLY A 274 6.34 7.16 20.69
C GLY A 274 7.28 7.40 19.51
N VAL A 275 8.36 6.62 19.43
CA VAL A 275 9.35 6.72 18.34
C VAL A 275 9.63 5.37 17.71
N CYS A 276 9.79 5.36 16.38
CA CYS A 276 10.15 4.18 15.62
C CYS A 276 11.61 3.76 15.88
N LEU A 277 11.97 2.55 15.41
CA LEU A 277 13.32 2.00 15.53
C LEU A 277 14.40 2.94 14.96
N ASP A 278 14.13 3.54 13.79
CA ASP A 278 15.11 4.35 13.06
C ASP A 278 15.38 5.67 13.78
N CYS A 279 14.32 6.40 14.17
CA CYS A 279 14.45 7.62 14.98
C CYS A 279 15.13 7.35 16.33
N TYR A 280 14.82 6.21 16.97
CA TYR A 280 15.48 5.82 18.21
C TYR A 280 16.98 5.58 18.02
N ARG A 281 17.38 4.85 16.97
CA ARG A 281 18.79 4.59 16.61
C ARG A 281 19.54 5.89 16.32
N LEU A 282 18.94 6.77 15.52
CA LEU A 282 19.54 8.06 15.17
C LEU A 282 19.83 8.89 16.42
N ARG A 283 18.88 9.00 17.36
CA ARG A 283 19.09 9.74 18.60
C ARG A 283 20.10 9.06 19.54
N LYS A 284 20.11 7.72 19.60
CA LYS A 284 21.02 6.96 20.47
C LYS A 284 22.49 7.02 20.00
N ASN A 285 22.71 7.08 18.69
CA ASN A 285 24.05 7.04 18.10
C ASN A 285 24.64 8.44 17.82
N ARG A 286 23.92 9.51 18.15
CA ARG A 286 24.34 10.88 17.84
C ARG A 286 25.51 11.34 18.71
N PRO A 287 26.58 11.93 18.14
CA PRO A 287 27.66 12.52 18.90
C PRO A 287 27.22 13.85 19.59
N PRO A 288 27.81 14.22 20.74
CA PRO A 288 27.40 15.40 21.52
C PRO A 288 27.59 16.77 20.85
N GLU A 289 28.34 16.84 19.75
CA GLU A 289 28.88 18.10 19.18
C GLU A 289 28.11 18.63 17.95
N GLU A 290 27.07 17.94 17.46
CA GLU A 290 26.27 18.40 16.31
C GLU A 290 25.06 19.26 16.72
N GLU A 291 24.89 20.44 16.12
CA GLU A 291 23.74 21.34 16.33
C GLU A 291 22.39 20.64 16.07
N GLU A 292 21.39 20.83 16.94
CA GLU A 292 20.06 20.21 16.82
C GLU A 292 19.28 20.67 15.57
N VAL A 293 19.45 19.99 14.44
CA VAL A 293 18.59 20.17 13.26
C VAL A 293 17.14 19.76 13.55
N PHE A 294 16.93 18.75 14.42
CA PHE A 294 15.60 18.28 14.82
C PHE A 294 15.51 18.01 16.34
N SER A 295 14.86 18.91 17.07
CA SER A 295 14.63 18.74 18.52
C SER A 295 13.37 17.90 18.77
N TRP A 296 13.51 16.77 19.48
CA TRP A 296 12.35 15.97 19.88
C TRP A 296 11.40 16.79 20.77
N LEU A 297 10.09 16.59 20.59
CA LEU A 297 9.09 17.23 21.44
C LEU A 297 9.35 16.95 22.92
N LYS A 298 9.25 18.00 23.75
CA LYS A 298 9.49 17.92 25.20
C LYS A 298 8.33 17.24 25.94
N CYS A 299 8.66 16.55 27.03
CA CYS A 299 7.73 15.88 27.92
C CYS A 299 6.99 16.87 28.86
N ALA A 300 6.35 16.35 29.90
CA ALA A 300 5.77 17.17 30.97
C ALA A 300 6.83 18.07 31.62
N LYS A 301 6.50 19.35 31.83
CA LYS A 301 7.39 20.35 32.44
C LYS A 301 8.68 20.61 31.62
N GLY A 302 8.64 20.43 30.30
CA GLY A 302 9.74 20.81 29.40
C GLY A 302 10.95 19.85 29.39
N GLN A 303 10.81 18.64 29.95
CA GLN A 303 11.92 17.68 30.03
C GLN A 303 12.18 17.00 28.67
N PRO A 304 13.45 16.82 28.25
CA PRO A 304 13.77 16.09 27.02
C PRO A 304 13.46 14.59 27.16
N HIS A 305 13.21 13.93 26.03
CA HIS A 305 13.04 12.48 25.96
C HIS A 305 14.38 11.81 25.67
N GLU A 306 15.04 11.30 26.72
CA GLU A 306 16.28 10.52 26.55
C GLU A 306 16.00 9.07 26.14
N PRO A 307 16.75 8.49 25.18
CA PRO A 307 16.57 7.11 24.73
C PRO A 307 16.55 6.06 25.86
N GLN A 308 17.38 6.22 26.91
CA GLN A 308 17.39 5.28 28.05
C GLN A 308 16.11 5.31 28.90
N ASN A 309 15.35 6.41 28.85
CA ASN A 309 14.15 6.61 29.66
C ASN A 309 12.86 6.14 28.98
N LEU A 310 12.94 5.76 27.69
CA LEU A 310 11.80 5.24 26.95
C LEU A 310 11.63 3.74 27.21
N MET A 311 10.37 3.28 27.24
CA MET A 311 10.06 1.87 27.40
C MET A 311 9.96 1.18 26.04
N PRO A 312 10.63 0.03 25.84
CA PRO A 312 10.41 -0.78 24.65
C PRO A 312 8.96 -1.29 24.65
N THR A 313 8.30 -1.18 23.52
CA THR A 313 6.89 -1.50 23.33
C THR A 313 6.72 -2.28 22.03
N GLN A 314 5.80 -3.23 22.01
CA GLN A 314 5.44 -3.99 20.82
C GLN A 314 3.94 -3.89 20.53
N ILE A 315 3.54 -3.98 19.26
CA ILE A 315 2.13 -3.94 18.84
C ILE A 315 1.63 -5.37 18.56
N ILE A 316 2.43 -6.16 17.84
CA ILE A 316 2.14 -7.54 17.53
C ILE A 316 2.29 -8.37 18.82
N PRO A 317 1.26 -9.09 19.27
CA PRO A 317 1.28 -9.80 20.54
C PRO A 317 2.19 -11.03 20.52
N GLY A 318 2.87 -11.24 21.65
CA GLY A 318 3.71 -12.41 21.90
C GLY A 318 4.73 -12.68 20.80
N THR A 319 4.69 -13.89 20.24
CA THR A 319 5.60 -14.37 19.20
C THR A 319 4.93 -14.48 17.82
N ALA A 320 3.76 -13.88 17.61
CA ALA A 320 2.97 -14.06 16.39
C ALA A 320 3.76 -13.75 15.11
N LEU A 321 4.52 -12.65 15.09
CA LEU A 321 5.41 -12.29 13.97
C LEU A 321 6.41 -13.39 13.64
N TYR A 322 7.11 -13.91 14.66
CA TYR A 322 8.13 -14.95 14.48
C TYR A 322 7.51 -16.28 14.06
N SER A 323 6.35 -16.61 14.62
CA SER A 323 5.57 -17.79 14.25
C SER A 323 5.20 -17.78 12.77
N ILE A 324 4.75 -16.64 12.23
CA ILE A 324 4.50 -16.51 10.78
C ILE A 324 5.79 -16.66 10.00
N GLY A 325 6.91 -16.10 10.46
CA GLY A 325 8.23 -16.32 9.84
C GLY A 325 8.57 -17.80 9.67
N ASP A 326 8.37 -18.61 10.71
CA ASP A 326 8.59 -20.06 10.63
C ASP A 326 7.60 -20.72 9.64
N MET A 327 6.33 -20.29 9.65
CA MET A 327 5.32 -20.80 8.72
C MET A 327 5.61 -20.45 7.25
N VAL A 328 6.18 -19.27 6.97
CA VAL A 328 6.59 -18.86 5.62
C VAL A 328 7.63 -19.81 5.07
N HIS A 329 8.67 -20.14 5.84
CA HIS A 329 9.70 -21.08 5.42
C HIS A 329 9.16 -22.50 5.23
N ALA A 330 8.30 -22.97 6.15
CA ALA A 330 7.63 -24.26 6.03
C ALA A 330 6.76 -24.34 4.76
N ALA A 331 5.94 -23.33 4.51
CA ALA A 331 5.10 -23.26 3.32
C ALA A 331 5.94 -23.19 2.04
N ARG A 332 6.99 -22.36 2.00
CA ARG A 332 7.88 -22.27 0.83
C ARG A 332 8.57 -23.58 0.53
N GLY A 333 9.08 -24.28 1.55
CA GLY A 333 9.70 -25.60 1.40
C GLY A 333 8.70 -26.64 0.87
N LYS A 334 7.48 -26.68 1.42
CA LYS A 334 6.44 -27.64 1.03
C LYS A 334 5.88 -27.42 -0.37
N TRP A 335 5.75 -26.16 -0.79
CA TRP A 335 5.16 -25.77 -2.07
C TRP A 335 6.19 -25.46 -3.17
N GLY A 336 7.48 -25.71 -2.93
CA GLY A 336 8.55 -25.50 -3.91
C GLY A 336 8.79 -24.03 -4.29
N ILE A 337 8.47 -23.10 -3.40
CA ILE A 337 8.61 -21.66 -3.65
C ILE A 337 10.03 -21.22 -3.24
N LYS A 338 10.76 -20.62 -4.18
CA LYS A 338 12.13 -20.14 -3.95
C LYS A 338 12.18 -19.08 -2.83
N ALA A 339 13.18 -19.17 -1.97
CA ALA A 339 13.48 -18.19 -0.93
C ALA A 339 14.88 -17.61 -1.16
N ASN A 340 14.99 -16.29 -1.36
CA ASN A 340 16.30 -15.62 -1.48
C ASN A 340 16.65 -14.82 -0.22
N CYS A 341 15.83 -14.93 0.83
CA CYS A 341 16.07 -14.26 2.10
C CYS A 341 17.28 -14.86 2.85
N PRO A 342 18.01 -14.04 3.62
CA PRO A 342 19.19 -14.47 4.39
C PRO A 342 18.89 -15.47 5.52
N CYS A 343 17.61 -15.69 5.88
CA CYS A 343 17.20 -16.71 6.85
C CYS A 343 17.66 -18.13 6.47
N THR A 344 17.76 -18.43 5.17
CA THR A 344 18.16 -19.74 4.60
C THR A 344 19.57 -20.17 5.03
N SER A 345 20.51 -19.22 5.14
CA SER A 345 21.90 -19.49 5.56
C SER A 345 22.03 -19.97 7.02
N ARG A 346 21.02 -19.72 7.86
CA ARG A 346 21.02 -20.07 9.28
C ARG A 346 20.35 -21.40 9.61
N HIS A 347 19.67 -22.05 8.65
CA HIS A 347 18.95 -23.31 8.90
C HIS A 347 19.84 -24.55 9.06
N ASN A 348 21.17 -24.45 8.83
CA ASN A 348 22.13 -25.53 9.11
C ASN A 348 22.66 -25.57 10.56
N LYS A 349 22.14 -24.76 11.48
CA LYS A 349 22.39 -24.92 12.93
C LYS A 349 21.04 -24.88 13.68
N PRO A 350 20.70 -25.90 14.48
CA PRO A 350 19.52 -25.83 15.35
C PRO A 350 19.71 -24.68 16.35
N LEU A 351 18.83 -23.68 16.29
CA LEU A 351 18.80 -22.60 17.28
C LEU A 351 18.08 -23.09 18.53
N VAL A 352 18.80 -23.14 19.64
CA VAL A 352 18.26 -23.36 20.99
C VAL A 352 17.32 -22.20 21.33
N ARG A 353 16.07 -22.51 21.73
CA ARG A 353 15.09 -21.56 22.24
C ARG A 353 15.65 -20.81 23.47
N PRO A 354 15.51 -19.48 23.60
CA PRO A 354 15.71 -18.82 24.88
C PRO A 354 14.50 -19.11 25.78
N SER A 355 14.71 -19.87 26.86
CA SER A 355 13.74 -20.06 27.94
C SER A 355 13.72 -18.84 28.85
N ALA A 356 12.53 -18.31 29.14
CA ALA A 356 12.31 -17.29 30.16
C ALA A 356 12.59 -17.85 31.58
N PRO A 357 13.08 -17.05 32.54
CA PRO A 357 13.39 -17.52 33.88
C PRO A 357 12.11 -17.55 34.71
N ASN A 358 11.67 -18.73 35.15
CA ASN A 358 10.76 -18.86 36.28
C ASN A 358 11.21 -20.05 37.12
N GLY A 359 11.53 -19.77 38.39
CA GLY A 359 11.89 -20.76 39.39
C GLY A 359 10.67 -21.45 40.00
N LEU A 360 10.98 -22.64 40.55
CA LEU A 360 10.24 -23.44 41.53
C LEU A 360 9.07 -24.32 41.02
N SER A 361 9.40 -25.57 40.70
CA SER A 361 8.85 -26.72 41.45
C SER A 361 9.76 -27.95 41.33
N GLN A 362 10.43 -28.30 42.43
CA GLN A 362 10.97 -29.65 42.66
C GLN A 362 9.81 -30.56 43.07
N SER A 363 9.65 -31.70 42.40
CA SER A 363 9.55 -33.03 43.03
C SER A 363 9.21 -34.12 42.01
N LEU A 364 9.82 -35.29 42.23
CA LEU A 364 9.54 -36.62 41.63
C LEU A 364 10.09 -36.91 40.23
N ARG A 365 11.37 -37.34 40.20
CA ARG A 365 11.72 -38.74 39.86
C ARG A 365 13.18 -39.02 40.19
N SER A 366 13.38 -39.95 41.12
CA SER A 366 14.65 -40.61 41.43
C SER A 366 14.59 -42.03 40.85
N MET A 367 15.72 -42.49 40.31
CA MET A 367 16.32 -43.83 40.43
C MET A 367 16.98 -44.36 39.14
N MET A 368 18.19 -44.87 39.36
CA MET A 368 19.14 -45.59 38.48
C MET A 368 20.02 -44.67 37.61
N GLY A 369 21.32 -44.46 37.83
CA GLY A 369 22.31 -45.00 38.76
C GLY A 369 23.72 -44.89 38.12
N ARG A 370 24.74 -44.52 38.93
CA ARG A 370 26.20 -44.79 38.80
C ARG A 370 26.95 -44.23 37.57
N ASP A 371 28.21 -43.80 37.58
CA ASP A 371 29.31 -43.51 38.53
C ASP A 371 30.26 -42.62 37.67
N SER A 372 30.90 -41.53 38.11
CA SER A 372 32.24 -41.55 38.73
C SER A 372 32.85 -40.13 38.75
N ARG A 373 33.33 -39.73 39.94
CA ARG A 373 34.54 -38.92 40.25
C ARG A 373 34.67 -37.43 39.85
N ALA A 374 34.74 -36.63 40.91
CA ALA A 374 35.25 -35.26 41.09
C ALA A 374 36.82 -35.25 41.20
N PRO A 375 37.57 -34.17 41.60
CA PRO A 375 37.09 -32.92 42.24
C PRO A 375 37.92 -31.60 42.11
N PHE A 376 37.37 -30.52 42.72
CA PHE A 376 37.98 -29.27 43.28
C PHE A 376 38.85 -28.34 42.39
N GLY A 377 38.83 -27.00 42.50
CA GLY A 377 38.33 -26.12 43.56
C GLY A 377 38.27 -24.62 43.14
N LEU A 378 37.82 -23.81 44.09
CA LEU A 378 37.65 -22.34 44.04
C LEU A 378 39.01 -21.59 44.01
N ASP A 379 39.06 -20.41 43.38
CA ASP A 379 39.09 -19.08 44.05
C ASP A 379 39.51 -17.90 43.14
N SER A 380 38.69 -16.85 43.19
CA SER A 380 38.99 -15.40 43.33
C SER A 380 40.10 -14.64 42.56
N PHE A 381 39.61 -13.59 41.86
CA PHE A 381 40.12 -12.20 41.67
C PHE A 381 41.36 -11.84 40.80
N SER A 382 41.05 -11.06 39.74
CA SER A 382 41.75 -9.90 39.14
C SER A 382 43.17 -10.04 38.55
N THR A 383 43.32 -9.92 37.22
CA THR A 383 43.88 -8.73 36.50
C THR A 383 44.16 -9.04 35.01
N LEU A 384 43.78 -8.08 34.15
CA LEU A 384 44.27 -7.77 32.78
C LEU A 384 44.84 -8.88 31.87
N SER A 385 44.13 -9.13 30.77
CA SER A 385 44.76 -9.18 29.42
C SER A 385 43.69 -9.09 28.31
N LYS A 386 43.91 -8.16 27.37
CA LYS A 386 43.21 -8.09 26.07
C LYS A 386 43.36 -9.43 25.33
N PRO A 387 42.36 -9.80 24.52
CA PRO A 387 42.68 -10.07 23.12
C PRO A 387 41.77 -9.31 22.16
N SER A 388 42.41 -8.77 21.15
CA SER A 388 41.86 -8.33 19.87
C SER A 388 41.01 -9.43 19.23
N GLY A 389 39.77 -9.09 18.86
CA GLY A 389 38.88 -9.95 18.08
C GLY A 389 37.95 -9.07 17.25
N SER A 390 38.18 -9.08 15.94
CA SER A 390 37.53 -8.32 14.87
C SER A 390 36.01 -8.36 14.89
N SER A 391 35.39 -7.17 14.89
CA SER A 391 34.00 -6.94 14.52
C SER A 391 33.84 -6.92 12.99
N PRO A 392 32.81 -7.56 12.40
CA PRO A 392 32.53 -7.42 10.98
C PRO A 392 31.84 -6.08 10.73
N LYS A 393 32.56 -5.16 10.07
CA LYS A 393 32.01 -3.94 9.47
C LYS A 393 31.34 -4.29 8.15
N LEU A 394 30.04 -4.09 8.05
CA LEU A 394 29.33 -3.98 6.77
C LEU A 394 28.28 -2.87 6.93
N PHE A 395 28.12 -2.05 5.88
CA PHE A 395 27.15 -0.95 5.71
C PHE A 395 27.50 0.45 6.23
N ASN A 396 28.69 1.00 5.95
CA ASN A 396 28.91 2.44 6.14
C ASN A 396 29.98 3.09 5.23
N SER A 397 30.12 2.67 3.97
CA SER A 397 31.02 3.40 3.05
C SER A 397 30.49 3.39 1.62
N LEU A 398 29.67 4.38 1.33
CA LEU A 398 29.36 4.91 0.00
C LEU A 398 28.66 6.24 0.23
N LEU A 399 29.42 7.24 0.64
CA LEU A 399 29.10 8.67 0.68
C LEU A 399 30.37 9.33 1.25
N LEU A 400 31.27 9.79 0.37
CA LEU A 400 32.20 10.91 0.50
C LEU A 400 33.23 10.83 -0.65
N GLY A 401 33.42 11.98 -1.33
CA GLY A 401 33.99 12.10 -2.67
C GLY A 401 35.46 11.72 -2.87
N ALA A 402 35.80 11.59 -4.15
CA ALA A 402 37.10 11.17 -4.67
C ALA A 402 38.14 12.30 -4.72
N GLY A 403 39.40 11.92 -4.54
CA GLY A 403 40.60 12.69 -4.89
C GLY A 403 41.77 11.72 -5.19
N PRO A 404 42.77 12.09 -6.03
CA PRO A 404 43.17 11.26 -7.17
C PRO A 404 44.48 10.49 -6.97
N SER A 405 44.60 9.30 -7.59
CA SER A 405 45.77 8.81 -8.38
C SER A 405 45.70 7.30 -8.69
N GLN A 406 45.99 6.97 -9.96
CA GLN A 406 46.16 5.65 -10.61
C GLN A 406 47.45 4.90 -10.12
N PRO A 407 47.79 3.64 -10.52
CA PRO A 407 47.26 2.84 -11.65
C PRO A 407 46.96 1.32 -11.41
N LYS A 408 46.13 0.79 -12.34
CA LYS A 408 46.00 -0.56 -12.96
C LYS A 408 46.40 -1.86 -12.23
N ALA A 409 45.47 -2.83 -12.25
CA ALA A 409 45.74 -4.26 -12.52
C ALA A 409 44.52 -4.93 -13.21
N GLU A 410 44.81 -5.79 -14.18
CA GLU A 410 43.96 -6.25 -15.29
C GLU A 410 43.03 -7.43 -14.93
N GLY A 411 41.87 -7.47 -15.60
CA GLY A 411 40.88 -8.55 -15.52
C GLY A 411 41.05 -9.59 -16.63
N THR A 412 40.81 -10.85 -16.31
CA THR A 412 40.75 -11.98 -17.26
C THR A 412 39.35 -12.12 -17.85
N SER A 413 39.28 -12.14 -19.18
CA SER A 413 38.07 -12.14 -20.00
C SER A 413 37.68 -13.55 -20.48
N LEU A 414 36.38 -13.73 -20.73
CA LEU A 414 35.69 -14.92 -21.24
C LEU A 414 36.17 -15.45 -22.62
N ARG A 415 37.24 -14.88 -23.18
CA ARG A 415 37.90 -15.37 -24.42
C ARG A 415 38.86 -16.53 -24.18
N ASP A 416 39.32 -16.75 -22.94
CA ASP A 416 40.29 -17.81 -22.62
C ASP A 416 39.64 -19.18 -22.31
N LEU A 417 38.31 -19.23 -22.21
CA LEU A 417 37.54 -20.45 -21.96
C LEU A 417 37.13 -21.21 -23.24
N LEU A 418 37.40 -20.66 -24.43
CA LEU A 418 36.97 -21.22 -25.71
C LEU A 418 38.08 -21.92 -26.52
N ASN A 419 39.30 -22.05 -25.98
CA ASN A 419 40.45 -22.63 -26.70
C ASN A 419 41.12 -23.82 -25.99
N SER A 420 40.37 -24.72 -25.35
CA SER A 420 40.93 -25.99 -24.88
C SER A 420 40.17 -27.21 -25.43
N GLY A 421 40.93 -28.11 -26.07
CA GLY A 421 40.46 -29.33 -26.72
C GLY A 421 40.00 -30.44 -25.75
N PRO A 422 39.56 -31.59 -26.29
CA PRO A 422 38.49 -32.39 -25.70
C PRO A 422 38.96 -33.44 -24.69
N GLY A 423 38.17 -33.63 -23.62
CA GLY A 423 38.41 -34.71 -22.66
C GLY A 423 37.26 -34.96 -21.68
N LYS A 424 36.35 -35.87 -22.06
CA LYS A 424 35.44 -36.70 -21.24
C LYS A 424 34.34 -36.00 -20.40
N LEU A 425 33.13 -36.03 -20.96
CA LEU A 425 31.82 -35.95 -20.27
C LEU A 425 31.44 -37.29 -19.61
N PRO A 426 30.61 -37.25 -18.56
CA PRO A 426 29.51 -38.22 -18.37
C PRO A 426 28.14 -37.57 -18.62
N GLN A 427 27.29 -38.33 -19.32
CA GLN A 427 25.96 -37.98 -19.87
C GLN A 427 24.84 -37.83 -18.83
N GLY A 428 23.81 -37.04 -19.20
CA GLY A 428 22.51 -37.10 -18.53
C GLY A 428 21.46 -36.03 -18.89
N LEU A 429 21.30 -35.61 -20.15
CA LEU A 429 20.08 -34.91 -20.62
C LEU A 429 19.95 -35.03 -22.16
N PRO A 430 18.87 -35.61 -22.73
CA PRO A 430 18.62 -35.62 -24.17
C PRO A 430 17.44 -34.72 -24.61
N ASN A 431 17.54 -34.23 -25.85
CA ASN A 431 16.48 -33.74 -26.76
C ASN A 431 16.22 -32.22 -26.91
N PHE A 432 17.28 -31.43 -27.17
CA PHE A 432 17.16 -30.07 -27.74
C PHE A 432 17.39 -30.02 -29.27
N LEU A 433 18.03 -31.04 -29.85
CA LEU A 433 18.47 -31.01 -31.25
C LEU A 433 17.40 -31.50 -32.26
N ASP A 434 16.41 -32.27 -31.83
CA ASP A 434 15.36 -32.77 -32.75
C ASP A 434 14.27 -31.74 -33.05
N HIS A 435 14.14 -30.68 -32.24
CA HIS A 435 13.19 -29.58 -32.48
C HIS A 435 13.71 -28.53 -33.48
N ILE A 436 15.01 -28.47 -33.71
CA ILE A 436 15.62 -27.54 -34.67
C ILE A 436 15.41 -28.05 -36.11
N ILE A 437 15.41 -29.37 -36.32
CA ILE A 437 15.22 -29.96 -37.66
C ILE A 437 13.76 -29.86 -38.11
N ALA A 438 12.78 -29.92 -37.20
CA ALA A 438 11.37 -29.77 -37.53
C ALA A 438 10.99 -28.34 -37.94
N SER A 439 11.61 -27.31 -37.35
CA SER A 439 11.31 -25.89 -37.63
C SER A 439 11.88 -25.39 -38.98
N VAL A 440 12.95 -26.02 -39.48
CA VAL A 440 13.57 -25.68 -40.78
C VAL A 440 12.86 -26.35 -41.96
N VAL A 441 12.08 -27.42 -41.73
CA VAL A 441 11.34 -28.11 -42.80
C VAL A 441 9.96 -27.47 -43.05
N GLU A 442 9.33 -26.86 -42.05
CA GLU A 442 8.05 -26.14 -42.22
C GLU A 442 8.22 -24.76 -42.88
N THR A 443 9.37 -24.10 -42.68
CA THR A 443 9.69 -22.81 -43.34
C THR A 443 10.00 -22.95 -44.84
N LYS A 444 10.11 -24.16 -45.38
CA LYS A 444 10.36 -24.41 -46.82
C LYS A 444 9.17 -24.93 -47.62
N MET A 445 7.99 -25.06 -47.01
CA MET A 445 6.76 -25.54 -47.67
C MET A 445 5.68 -24.46 -47.88
N ALA A 446 5.92 -23.20 -47.49
CA ALA A 446 4.95 -22.10 -47.61
C ALA A 446 5.19 -21.10 -48.76
N GLU A 447 6.28 -21.22 -49.54
CA GLU A 447 6.56 -20.32 -50.68
C GLU A 447 6.78 -21.09 -51.99
N GLY A 448 5.74 -21.79 -52.45
CA GLY A 448 5.82 -22.62 -53.65
C GLY A 448 4.53 -22.81 -54.43
N ARG A 449 3.84 -21.73 -54.85
CA ARG A 449 3.01 -21.78 -56.08
C ARG A 449 2.50 -20.41 -56.57
N ARG A 450 2.78 -20.14 -57.87
CA ARG A 450 2.17 -19.19 -58.85
C ARG A 450 2.92 -17.86 -59.05
N THR A 451 3.87 -17.82 -59.99
CA THR A 451 3.81 -17.35 -61.42
C THR A 451 4.01 -15.82 -61.55
N SER A 452 5.22 -15.31 -61.81
CA SER A 452 5.97 -15.18 -63.10
C SER A 452 5.58 -13.96 -63.96
N GLY A 453 6.54 -13.04 -64.15
CA GLY A 453 6.55 -11.97 -65.17
C GLY A 453 7.16 -10.64 -64.65
N SER A 454 8.50 -10.52 -64.57
CA SER A 454 9.39 -9.73 -65.47
C SER A 454 9.26 -8.19 -65.33
N ALA A 455 10.24 -7.53 -64.66
CA ALA A 455 11.35 -6.74 -65.25
C ALA A 455 11.02 -5.22 -65.17
N GLU A 456 11.82 -4.23 -64.77
CA GLU A 456 13.22 -3.94 -64.39
C GLU A 456 13.13 -2.70 -63.44
N GLY A 457 13.91 -2.51 -62.38
CA GLY A 457 15.29 -2.01 -62.39
C GLY A 457 15.37 -0.62 -61.70
N GLY A 458 16.19 -0.47 -60.65
CA GLY A 458 16.47 0.83 -60.01
C GLY A 458 17.05 0.73 -58.60
N GLU A 459 18.38 0.82 -58.49
CA GLU A 459 19.17 0.80 -57.25
C GLU A 459 19.00 2.05 -56.37
N SER A 460 19.08 1.90 -55.04
CA SER A 460 19.97 2.72 -54.20
C SER A 460 20.10 2.11 -52.79
N GLY A 461 21.34 2.04 -52.30
CA GLY A 461 21.75 1.23 -51.15
C GLY A 461 21.42 1.79 -49.77
N THR A 462 21.33 0.88 -48.80
CA THR A 462 21.36 1.17 -47.36
C THR A 462 22.36 0.25 -46.65
N ALA A 463 23.22 0.87 -45.83
CA ALA A 463 24.17 0.23 -44.93
C ALA A 463 23.46 -0.34 -43.67
N PRO A 464 24.12 -1.20 -42.87
CA PRO A 464 23.46 -2.32 -42.20
C PRO A 464 22.77 -1.94 -40.88
N ARG A 465 21.54 -2.44 -40.69
CA ARG A 465 20.86 -2.45 -39.39
C ARG A 465 21.52 -3.48 -38.47
N ARG A 466 21.93 -3.02 -37.30
CA ARG A 466 22.44 -3.81 -36.17
C ARG A 466 21.27 -4.66 -35.61
N GLU A 467 21.36 -5.97 -35.79
CA GLU A 467 20.51 -6.94 -35.10
C GLU A 467 20.86 -6.98 -33.60
N GLY A 468 19.86 -6.74 -32.77
CA GLY A 468 19.94 -6.77 -31.33
C GLY A 468 18.55 -6.66 -30.72
N LEU A 469 17.63 -7.54 -31.12
CA LEU A 469 16.30 -7.63 -30.52
C LEU A 469 16.20 -8.93 -29.73
N MET A 470 16.13 -8.82 -28.40
CA MET A 470 15.81 -9.94 -27.53
C MET A 470 14.39 -10.44 -27.80
N GLY A 471 14.25 -11.76 -27.90
CA GLY A 471 12.98 -12.44 -28.15
C GLY A 471 12.00 -12.30 -26.99
N LEU A 472 10.90 -11.60 -27.25
CA LEU A 472 9.65 -11.73 -26.50
C LEU A 472 8.60 -12.35 -27.44
N SER A 473 8.74 -13.64 -27.71
CA SER A 473 7.66 -14.43 -28.33
C SER A 473 6.66 -14.83 -27.24
N VAL A 474 5.87 -13.87 -26.75
CA VAL A 474 4.63 -14.15 -26.02
C VAL A 474 3.49 -13.51 -26.80
N LEU A 475 3.28 -13.99 -28.02
CA LEU A 475 2.00 -13.80 -28.69
C LEU A 475 1.03 -14.78 -28.03
N ASP A 476 0.35 -14.37 -26.95
CA ASP A 476 -0.89 -15.06 -26.55
C ASP A 476 -1.91 -14.75 -27.64
N PRO A 477 -2.33 -15.73 -28.49
CA PRO A 477 -3.21 -15.48 -29.63
C PRO A 477 -4.55 -14.85 -29.23
N HIS A 478 -4.90 -14.88 -27.94
CA HIS A 478 -6.20 -14.49 -27.40
C HIS A 478 -6.22 -13.09 -26.74
N THR A 479 -5.12 -12.32 -26.78
CA THR A 479 -5.06 -10.97 -26.18
C THR A 479 -4.72 -9.92 -27.23
N SER A 480 -5.65 -9.00 -27.52
CA SER A 480 -5.43 -7.91 -28.48
C SER A 480 -4.48 -6.87 -27.90
N HIS A 481 -3.30 -6.74 -28.49
CA HIS A 481 -2.26 -5.82 -28.03
C HIS A 481 -1.38 -5.33 -29.18
N SER A 482 -0.72 -4.21 -28.97
CA SER A 482 0.34 -3.67 -29.83
C SER A 482 1.50 -3.15 -28.99
N TRP A 483 2.58 -2.74 -29.65
CA TRP A 483 3.74 -2.16 -29.00
C TRP A 483 4.01 -0.75 -29.54
N LEU A 484 4.18 0.21 -28.63
CA LEU A 484 4.53 1.60 -28.90
C LEU A 484 5.97 1.87 -28.41
N CYS A 485 6.45 3.11 -28.56
CA CYS A 485 7.81 3.52 -28.18
C CYS A 485 8.89 2.59 -28.75
N ASP A 486 8.80 2.30 -30.06
CA ASP A 486 9.70 1.39 -30.80
C ASP A 486 9.78 -0.03 -30.20
N GLY A 487 8.64 -0.57 -29.77
CA GLY A 487 8.56 -1.94 -29.23
C GLY A 487 8.74 -2.04 -27.71
N ARG A 488 8.86 -0.91 -27.00
CA ARG A 488 9.18 -0.89 -25.55
C ARG A 488 7.99 -0.65 -24.64
N LEU A 489 6.83 -0.24 -25.17
CA LEU A 489 5.62 0.03 -24.39
C LEU A 489 4.49 -0.91 -24.83
N LEU A 490 4.02 -1.76 -23.92
CA LEU A 490 2.84 -2.59 -24.16
C LEU A 490 1.58 -1.71 -24.20
N CYS A 491 0.78 -1.87 -25.26
CA CYS A 491 -0.53 -1.26 -25.41
C CYS A 491 -1.61 -2.36 -25.52
N LEU A 492 -2.42 -2.53 -24.48
CA LEU A 492 -3.58 -3.43 -24.48
C LEU A 492 -4.78 -2.70 -25.09
N GLN A 493 -5.46 -3.35 -26.04
CA GLN A 493 -6.48 -2.69 -26.87
C GLN A 493 -7.93 -2.96 -26.43
N ASP A 494 -8.14 -4.02 -25.66
CA ASP A 494 -9.45 -4.34 -25.06
C ASP A 494 -9.30 -4.31 -23.53
N PRO A 495 -9.89 -3.32 -22.85
CA PRO A 495 -9.74 -3.19 -21.39
C PRO A 495 -10.49 -4.25 -20.59
N SER A 496 -11.47 -4.91 -21.20
CA SER A 496 -12.34 -5.90 -20.55
C SER A 496 -11.85 -7.35 -20.71
N ASN A 497 -10.78 -7.56 -21.50
CA ASN A 497 -10.24 -8.90 -21.74
C ASN A 497 -9.61 -9.49 -20.46
N SER A 498 -10.23 -10.56 -19.96
CA SER A 498 -9.80 -11.29 -18.75
C SER A 498 -8.40 -11.92 -18.83
N ASN A 499 -7.77 -12.00 -20.00
CA ASN A 499 -6.41 -12.52 -20.19
C ASN A 499 -5.32 -11.43 -20.17
N ASN A 500 -5.69 -10.14 -20.12
CA ASN A 500 -4.75 -9.02 -20.15
C ASN A 500 -3.63 -9.12 -19.12
N TRP A 501 -3.93 -9.66 -17.93
CA TRP A 501 -2.96 -9.78 -16.83
C TRP A 501 -1.73 -10.64 -17.19
N LYS A 502 -1.83 -11.57 -18.14
CA LYS A 502 -0.73 -12.48 -18.49
C LYS A 502 0.45 -11.74 -19.09
N ILE A 503 0.22 -10.98 -20.17
CA ILE A 503 1.27 -10.22 -20.85
C ILE A 503 1.64 -8.95 -20.06
N PHE A 504 0.65 -8.32 -19.41
CA PHE A 504 0.88 -7.21 -18.49
C PHE A 504 1.94 -7.56 -17.44
N ARG A 505 1.78 -8.73 -16.79
CA ARG A 505 2.65 -9.16 -15.70
C ARG A 505 4.12 -9.29 -16.10
N GLU A 506 4.43 -9.72 -17.32
CA GLU A 506 5.82 -9.85 -17.77
C GLU A 506 6.48 -8.48 -18.00
N CYS A 507 5.73 -7.49 -18.47
CA CYS A 507 6.21 -6.11 -18.59
C CYS A 507 6.31 -5.45 -17.21
N TRP A 508 5.31 -5.67 -16.36
CA TRP A 508 5.21 -5.09 -15.02
C TRP A 508 6.36 -5.55 -14.12
N LYS A 509 6.72 -6.83 -14.12
CA LYS A 509 7.90 -7.36 -13.40
C LYS A 509 9.21 -6.67 -13.79
N GLN A 510 9.31 -6.15 -15.00
CA GLN A 510 10.50 -5.43 -15.50
C GLN A 510 10.49 -3.95 -15.11
N GLY A 511 9.46 -3.47 -14.41
CA GLY A 511 9.29 -2.07 -14.03
C GLY A 511 8.98 -1.17 -15.23
N GLN A 512 8.32 -1.71 -16.26
CA GLN A 512 7.90 -0.95 -17.45
C GLN A 512 6.49 -0.38 -17.24
N PRO A 513 6.20 0.85 -17.72
CA PRO A 513 4.83 1.33 -17.81
C PRO A 513 4.05 0.50 -18.83
N VAL A 514 2.72 0.52 -18.70
CA VAL A 514 1.80 -0.15 -19.64
C VAL A 514 0.65 0.80 -19.96
N LEU A 515 0.16 0.76 -21.20
CA LEU A 515 -1.01 1.50 -21.63
C LEU A 515 -2.17 0.55 -21.91
N VAL A 516 -3.38 0.91 -21.49
CA VAL A 516 -4.63 0.20 -21.86
C VAL A 516 -5.57 1.22 -22.49
N SER A 517 -5.95 1.01 -23.74
CA SER A 517 -6.79 1.96 -24.47
C SER A 517 -8.28 1.61 -24.40
N GLY A 518 -9.13 2.59 -24.71
CA GLY A 518 -10.57 2.37 -24.91
C GLY A 518 -11.44 2.33 -23.64
N ILE A 519 -10.94 2.74 -22.48
CA ILE A 519 -11.70 2.76 -21.21
C ILE A 519 -12.95 3.64 -21.32
N HIS A 520 -12.85 4.78 -22.02
CA HIS A 520 -13.96 5.73 -22.19
C HIS A 520 -15.21 5.11 -22.82
N LYS A 521 -15.09 3.99 -23.55
CA LYS A 521 -16.21 3.28 -24.17
C LYS A 521 -17.11 2.58 -23.14
N ASN A 522 -16.58 2.31 -21.95
CA ASN A 522 -17.29 1.64 -20.87
C ASN A 522 -17.80 2.64 -19.80
N LEU A 523 -17.30 3.88 -19.82
CA LEU A 523 -17.68 4.93 -18.88
C LEU A 523 -18.96 5.65 -19.35
N LYS A 524 -19.72 6.18 -18.39
CA LYS A 524 -20.89 7.02 -18.67
C LYS A 524 -20.44 8.43 -19.04
N GLU A 525 -20.29 8.69 -20.34
CA GLU A 525 -19.74 9.95 -20.88
C GLU A 525 -20.30 11.23 -20.22
N HIS A 526 -21.61 11.29 -20.00
CA HIS A 526 -22.27 12.48 -19.43
C HIS A 526 -21.80 12.85 -18.01
N LEU A 527 -21.31 11.88 -17.21
CA LEU A 527 -20.82 12.11 -15.85
C LEU A 527 -19.48 12.83 -15.80
N TRP A 528 -18.70 12.73 -16.88
CA TRP A 528 -17.30 13.16 -16.95
C TRP A 528 -17.12 14.44 -17.77
N LYS A 529 -18.20 15.17 -18.05
CA LYS A 529 -18.16 16.43 -18.82
C LYS A 529 -17.90 17.65 -17.90
N PRO A 530 -17.11 18.64 -18.33
CA PRO A 530 -16.88 19.89 -17.60
C PRO A 530 -18.17 20.58 -17.14
N GLU A 531 -19.20 20.58 -17.98
CA GLU A 531 -20.49 21.23 -17.69
C GLU A 531 -21.24 20.54 -16.55
N SER A 532 -21.09 19.21 -16.41
CA SER A 532 -21.66 18.45 -15.30
C SER A 532 -20.97 18.81 -13.99
N PHE A 533 -19.63 18.94 -13.98
CA PHE A 533 -18.91 19.38 -12.78
C PHE A 533 -19.23 20.84 -12.41
N SER A 534 -19.30 21.75 -13.39
CA SER A 534 -19.70 23.15 -13.16
C SER A 534 -21.12 23.25 -12.59
N GLY A 535 -22.07 22.51 -13.18
CA GLY A 535 -23.47 22.55 -12.76
C GLY A 535 -23.74 21.99 -11.37
N GLU A 536 -23.01 20.94 -10.96
CA GLU A 536 -23.23 20.26 -9.68
C GLU A 536 -22.40 20.84 -8.53
N PHE A 537 -21.17 21.28 -8.80
CA PHE A 537 -20.22 21.67 -7.76
C PHE A 537 -19.76 23.14 -7.88
N GLY A 538 -20.25 23.88 -8.87
CA GLY A 538 -19.74 25.20 -9.27
C GLY A 538 -19.60 26.27 -8.18
N ASP A 539 -20.39 26.18 -7.09
CA ASP A 539 -20.37 27.14 -5.98
C ASP A 539 -19.30 26.84 -4.91
N GLN A 540 -18.58 25.72 -5.01
CA GLN A 540 -17.49 25.40 -4.10
C GLN A 540 -16.31 26.36 -4.27
N ASP A 541 -15.72 26.77 -3.15
CA ASP A 541 -14.48 27.54 -3.10
C ASP A 541 -13.28 26.61 -3.24
N VAL A 542 -12.35 26.96 -4.13
CA VAL A 542 -11.18 26.15 -4.47
C VAL A 542 -9.94 27.01 -4.66
N ASP A 543 -8.78 26.39 -4.52
CA ASP A 543 -7.50 26.95 -4.95
C ASP A 543 -7.20 26.51 -6.40
N LEU A 544 -6.72 27.44 -7.21
CA LEU A 544 -6.13 27.15 -8.52
C LEU A 544 -4.63 27.41 -8.49
N VAL A 545 -3.88 26.72 -9.35
CA VAL A 545 -2.46 26.98 -9.56
C VAL A 545 -2.25 27.38 -11.02
N ASN A 546 -1.57 28.50 -11.24
CA ASN A 546 -1.12 28.88 -12.57
C ASN A 546 0.10 28.04 -12.94
N CYS A 547 -0.02 27.24 -14.00
CA CYS A 547 1.01 26.29 -14.41
C CYS A 547 2.32 26.98 -14.83
N ARG A 548 2.28 28.22 -15.32
CA ARG A 548 3.47 28.93 -15.84
C ARG A 548 4.43 29.41 -14.76
N ASN A 549 3.91 29.78 -13.59
CA ASN A 549 4.70 30.42 -12.53
C ASN A 549 4.43 29.85 -11.13
N CYS A 550 3.62 28.78 -11.04
CA CYS A 550 3.23 28.13 -9.80
C CYS A 550 2.51 29.02 -8.79
N ALA A 551 2.01 30.19 -9.19
CA ALA A 551 1.25 31.08 -8.31
C ALA A 551 -0.10 30.44 -7.93
N ILE A 552 -0.42 30.45 -6.64
CA ILE A 552 -1.71 29.99 -6.12
C ILE A 552 -2.72 31.13 -6.19
N ILE A 553 -3.90 30.84 -6.72
CA ILE A 553 -5.06 31.74 -6.77
C ILE A 553 -6.10 31.13 -5.84
N SER A 554 -6.27 31.74 -4.67
CA SER A 554 -7.12 31.21 -3.61
C SER A 554 -8.53 31.78 -3.61
N ASP A 555 -9.45 31.05 -2.97
CA ASP A 555 -10.83 31.45 -2.69
C ASP A 555 -11.63 31.86 -3.95
N VAL A 556 -11.45 31.12 -5.05
CA VAL A 556 -12.23 31.29 -6.29
C VAL A 556 -13.30 30.21 -6.41
N LYS A 557 -14.35 30.49 -7.19
CA LYS A 557 -15.39 29.49 -7.43
C LYS A 557 -14.93 28.47 -8.47
N VAL A 558 -15.21 27.19 -8.22
CA VAL A 558 -14.80 26.13 -9.15
C VAL A 558 -15.48 26.26 -10.52
N ARG A 559 -16.66 26.91 -10.61
CA ARG A 559 -17.27 27.24 -11.91
C ARG A 559 -16.39 28.13 -12.80
N ASP A 560 -15.61 29.04 -12.21
CA ASP A 560 -14.76 29.96 -12.98
C ASP A 560 -13.64 29.19 -13.70
N PHE A 561 -13.24 28.04 -13.13
CA PHE A 561 -12.36 27.09 -13.78
C PHE A 561 -13.10 26.26 -14.85
N TRP A 562 -14.25 25.67 -14.53
CA TRP A 562 -14.95 24.79 -15.47
C TRP A 562 -15.51 25.52 -16.69
N ASP A 563 -16.01 26.74 -16.51
CA ASP A 563 -16.56 27.55 -17.60
C ASP A 563 -15.47 28.03 -18.58
N GLY A 564 -14.23 28.16 -18.11
CA GLY A 564 -13.03 28.47 -18.91
C GLY A 564 -12.34 27.26 -19.53
N PHE A 565 -12.83 26.04 -19.28
CA PHE A 565 -12.14 24.80 -19.63
C PHE A 565 -11.94 24.63 -21.14
N GLN A 566 -12.99 24.87 -21.94
CA GLN A 566 -12.94 24.89 -23.41
C GLN A 566 -13.09 26.29 -24.01
N VAL A 567 -13.61 27.27 -23.26
CA VAL A 567 -13.85 28.63 -23.75
C VAL A 567 -12.76 29.57 -23.23
N ILE A 568 -11.74 29.83 -24.05
CA ILE A 568 -10.54 30.60 -23.64
C ILE A 568 -10.90 32.01 -23.16
N SER A 569 -11.89 32.66 -23.78
CA SER A 569 -12.34 34.01 -23.41
C SER A 569 -12.99 34.09 -22.02
N LYS A 570 -13.39 32.96 -21.43
CA LYS A 570 -13.93 32.88 -20.06
C LYS A 570 -12.86 32.58 -19.00
N ARG A 571 -11.61 32.32 -19.39
CA ARG A 571 -10.54 32.02 -18.43
C ARG A 571 -10.15 33.26 -17.64
N LEU A 572 -9.80 33.05 -16.38
CA LEU A 572 -9.18 34.09 -15.55
C LEU A 572 -7.90 34.61 -16.23
N GLN A 573 -7.70 35.93 -16.17
CA GLN A 573 -6.58 36.61 -16.80
C GLN A 573 -5.47 36.91 -15.80
N GLY A 574 -4.21 36.87 -16.26
CA GLY A 574 -3.05 37.29 -15.49
C GLY A 574 -2.93 38.82 -15.43
N GLY A 575 -1.91 39.31 -14.70
CA GLY A 575 -1.62 40.76 -14.62
C GLY A 575 -1.20 41.39 -15.96
N ASP A 576 -0.85 40.58 -16.96
CA ASP A 576 -0.55 40.94 -18.34
C ASP A 576 -1.80 40.97 -19.26
N GLY A 577 -2.98 40.67 -18.72
CA GLY A 577 -4.24 40.58 -19.45
C GLY A 577 -4.39 39.30 -20.29
N GLN A 578 -3.44 38.37 -20.23
CA GLN A 578 -3.50 37.11 -20.98
C GLN A 578 -4.29 36.03 -20.22
N PRO A 579 -5.03 35.16 -20.91
CA PRO A 579 -5.65 33.99 -20.28
C PRO A 579 -4.62 33.09 -19.59
N MET A 580 -4.84 32.77 -18.32
CA MET A 580 -3.98 31.89 -17.55
C MET A 580 -4.18 30.42 -17.93
N VAL A 581 -3.13 29.61 -17.77
CA VAL A 581 -3.22 28.15 -17.82
C VAL A 581 -3.30 27.65 -16.39
N LEU A 582 -4.46 27.12 -16.01
CA LEU A 582 -4.78 26.80 -14.63
C LEU A 582 -4.87 25.29 -14.43
N LYS A 583 -4.45 24.83 -13.26
CA LYS A 583 -4.78 23.52 -12.72
C LYS A 583 -5.58 23.67 -11.42
N LEU A 584 -6.56 22.81 -11.24
CA LEU A 584 -7.34 22.74 -10.02
C LEU A 584 -6.52 21.99 -8.96
N LYS A 585 -6.33 22.60 -7.80
CA LYS A 585 -5.49 22.05 -6.73
C LYS A 585 -6.33 21.21 -5.78
N ASP A 586 -5.89 19.98 -5.52
CA ASP A 586 -6.44 19.09 -4.50
C ASP A 586 -7.99 19.02 -4.50
N TRP A 587 -8.59 18.84 -5.69
CA TRP A 587 -10.05 18.74 -5.82
C TRP A 587 -10.48 17.44 -6.51
N PRO A 588 -11.43 16.68 -5.92
CA PRO A 588 -12.05 16.88 -4.61
C PRO A 588 -11.03 16.88 -3.46
N PRO A 589 -11.25 17.69 -2.40
CA PRO A 589 -10.32 17.73 -1.27
C PRO A 589 -10.28 16.38 -0.54
N GLY A 590 -9.08 15.96 -0.13
CA GLY A 590 -8.88 14.82 0.78
C GLY A 590 -9.37 13.46 0.25
N GLU A 591 -9.99 12.67 1.16
CA GLU A 591 -10.51 11.32 0.92
C GLU A 591 -11.95 11.34 0.34
N ASP A 592 -12.47 12.52 0.00
CA ASP A 592 -13.90 12.78 -0.19
C ASP A 592 -14.43 12.41 -1.59
N PHE A 593 -13.62 11.86 -2.50
CA PHE A 593 -14.09 11.58 -3.87
C PHE A 593 -15.34 10.68 -3.89
N ARG A 594 -15.35 9.62 -3.08
CA ARG A 594 -16.50 8.70 -3.01
C ARG A 594 -17.72 9.35 -2.38
N ASP A 595 -17.51 10.22 -1.39
CA ASP A 595 -18.60 10.82 -0.63
C ASP A 595 -19.20 12.01 -1.39
N MET A 596 -18.37 12.80 -2.07
CA MET A 596 -18.75 13.93 -2.92
C MET A 596 -19.32 13.47 -4.28
N MET A 597 -18.75 12.42 -4.87
CA MET A 597 -19.08 11.98 -6.23
C MET A 597 -19.32 10.46 -6.31
N PRO A 598 -20.27 9.88 -5.56
CA PRO A 598 -20.47 8.44 -5.46
C PRO A 598 -20.75 7.79 -6.82
N THR A 599 -21.55 8.43 -7.67
CA THR A 599 -21.90 7.92 -9.00
C THR A 599 -20.69 7.84 -9.94
N ARG A 600 -19.75 8.80 -9.84
CA ARG A 600 -18.50 8.78 -10.62
C ARG A 600 -17.52 7.75 -10.06
N PHE A 601 -17.50 7.60 -8.74
CA PHE A 601 -16.70 6.59 -8.06
C PHE A 601 -17.09 5.19 -8.52
N ASP A 602 -18.39 4.87 -8.49
CA ASP A 602 -18.88 3.57 -8.92
C ASP A 602 -18.61 3.35 -10.42
N ASP A 603 -18.87 4.34 -11.28
CA ASP A 603 -18.60 4.27 -12.73
C ASP A 603 -17.12 4.00 -13.05
N LEU A 604 -16.20 4.67 -12.35
CA LEU A 604 -14.77 4.43 -12.51
C LEU A 604 -14.37 3.05 -11.99
N MET A 605 -14.73 2.73 -10.75
CA MET A 605 -14.28 1.52 -10.04
C MET A 605 -14.81 0.23 -10.68
N GLU A 606 -15.98 0.28 -11.29
CA GLU A 606 -16.52 -0.85 -12.04
C GLU A 606 -15.71 -1.13 -13.32
N ASN A 607 -15.18 -0.08 -13.95
CA ASN A 607 -14.56 -0.10 -15.28
C ASN A 607 -13.03 0.02 -15.30
N LEU A 608 -12.35 0.06 -14.14
CA LEU A 608 -10.89 0.05 -14.08
C LEU A 608 -10.31 -1.20 -14.79
N PRO A 609 -9.29 -1.03 -15.66
CA PRO A 609 -8.64 -2.15 -16.34
C PRO A 609 -7.77 -2.95 -15.36
N LEU A 610 -7.46 -4.20 -15.72
CA LEU A 610 -6.67 -5.12 -14.89
C LEU A 610 -7.19 -5.17 -13.44
N PRO A 611 -8.48 -5.50 -13.25
CA PRO A 611 -9.18 -5.33 -11.97
C PRO A 611 -8.59 -6.17 -10.83
N GLU A 612 -7.83 -7.23 -11.15
CA GLU A 612 -7.11 -8.02 -10.14
C GLU A 612 -6.01 -7.23 -9.43
N TYR A 613 -5.45 -6.20 -10.08
CA TYR A 613 -4.44 -5.30 -9.53
C TYR A 613 -5.04 -3.98 -9.05
N THR A 614 -5.96 -3.38 -9.81
CA THR A 614 -6.41 -2.00 -9.60
C THR A 614 -7.57 -1.86 -8.63
N LYS A 615 -8.52 -2.82 -8.60
CA LYS A 615 -9.66 -2.72 -7.68
C LYS A 615 -9.21 -2.87 -6.23
N ARG A 616 -9.91 -2.18 -5.31
CA ARG A 616 -9.67 -2.26 -3.85
C ARG A 616 -9.83 -3.66 -3.25
N ASN A 617 -10.56 -4.55 -3.90
CA ASN A 617 -10.71 -5.97 -3.55
C ASN A 617 -10.00 -6.91 -4.53
N GLY A 618 -9.14 -6.38 -5.40
CA GLY A 618 -8.38 -7.14 -6.38
C GLY A 618 -7.47 -8.16 -5.69
N ARG A 619 -7.47 -9.40 -6.19
CA ARG A 619 -6.71 -10.51 -5.57
C ARG A 619 -5.19 -10.26 -5.49
N LEU A 620 -4.66 -9.45 -6.40
CA LEU A 620 -3.25 -9.04 -6.49
C LEU A 620 -3.03 -7.61 -5.99
N ASN A 621 -4.07 -6.85 -5.62
CA ASN A 621 -3.89 -5.61 -4.89
C ASN A 621 -3.58 -5.93 -3.42
N LEU A 622 -2.32 -5.80 -3.00
CA LEU A 622 -1.92 -6.16 -1.64
C LEU A 622 -2.55 -5.26 -0.58
N ALA A 623 -2.92 -4.03 -0.92
CA ALA A 623 -3.59 -3.13 0.03
C ALA A 623 -4.94 -3.68 0.50
N SER A 624 -5.62 -4.48 -0.33
CA SER A 624 -6.88 -5.18 0.01
C SER A 624 -6.72 -6.16 1.19
N ARG A 625 -5.49 -6.61 1.47
CA ARG A 625 -5.17 -7.58 2.52
C ARG A 625 -5.07 -6.94 3.90
N LEU A 626 -5.00 -5.61 3.97
CA LEU A 626 -5.03 -4.94 5.27
C LEU A 626 -6.43 -5.09 5.89
N PRO A 627 -6.56 -5.72 7.08
CA PRO A 627 -7.87 -5.94 7.68
C PRO A 627 -8.59 -4.62 7.95
N ASN A 628 -9.92 -4.61 7.84
CA ASN A 628 -10.78 -3.46 8.20
C ASN A 628 -10.66 -3.03 9.67
N PHE A 629 -9.92 -3.78 10.46
CA PHE A 629 -9.52 -3.38 11.81
C PHE A 629 -8.58 -2.18 11.80
N PHE A 630 -7.67 -2.10 10.81
CA PHE A 630 -6.74 -1.00 10.64
C PHE A 630 -7.36 0.09 9.75
N VAL A 631 -6.86 1.31 9.91
CA VAL A 631 -7.13 2.40 8.96
C VAL A 631 -6.55 1.98 7.62
N ARG A 632 -7.35 1.97 6.54
CA ARG A 632 -6.83 1.66 5.21
C ARG A 632 -6.03 2.86 4.68
N PRO A 633 -4.96 2.64 3.90
CA PRO A 633 -4.32 3.74 3.21
C PRO A 633 -5.31 4.40 2.24
N ASP A 634 -5.24 5.72 2.13
CA ASP A 634 -5.88 6.45 1.04
C ASP A 634 -5.13 6.08 -0.26
N LEU A 635 -5.84 5.40 -1.16
CA LEU A 635 -5.35 5.00 -2.47
C LEU A 635 -6.06 5.76 -3.61
N GLY A 636 -6.80 6.82 -3.28
CA GLY A 636 -7.65 7.52 -4.23
C GLY A 636 -9.05 6.89 -4.34
N PRO A 637 -9.81 7.22 -5.39
CA PRO A 637 -9.32 7.83 -6.62
C PRO A 637 -9.11 9.34 -6.46
N LYS A 638 -8.14 9.90 -7.20
CA LYS A 638 -7.84 11.34 -7.23
C LYS A 638 -8.05 11.92 -8.62
N MET A 639 -8.63 13.11 -8.69
CA MET A 639 -8.80 13.83 -9.97
C MET A 639 -7.66 14.80 -10.23
N TYR A 640 -7.33 14.94 -11.51
CA TYR A 640 -6.36 15.89 -12.02
C TYR A 640 -6.99 16.67 -13.17
N ASN A 641 -7.37 17.91 -12.89
CA ASN A 641 -8.08 18.79 -13.81
C ASN A 641 -7.21 20.00 -14.14
N ALA A 642 -6.89 20.19 -15.41
CA ALA A 642 -6.06 21.31 -15.84
C ALA A 642 -6.28 21.66 -17.30
N TYR A 643 -6.05 22.92 -17.64
CA TYR A 643 -6.07 23.41 -19.02
C TYR A 643 -4.88 22.86 -19.83
N GLY A 644 -4.99 22.97 -21.16
CA GLY A 644 -3.87 22.72 -22.08
C GLY A 644 -2.82 23.84 -22.07
N LEU A 645 -1.57 23.46 -22.27
CA LEU A 645 -0.41 24.33 -22.47
C LEU A 645 -0.23 24.55 -23.99
N ILE A 646 -0.46 25.78 -24.46
CA ILE A 646 -0.74 26.04 -25.88
C ILE A 646 0.29 26.97 -26.53
N SER A 647 1.02 27.77 -25.75
CA SER A 647 2.04 28.68 -26.30
C SER A 647 3.35 27.94 -26.63
N THR A 648 4.18 28.52 -27.49
CA THR A 648 5.51 27.98 -27.82
C THR A 648 6.44 27.96 -26.60
N GLU A 649 6.29 28.94 -25.70
CA GLU A 649 7.03 29.03 -24.43
C GLU A 649 6.55 27.99 -23.42
N ASP A 650 5.25 27.65 -23.45
CA ASP A 650 4.62 26.68 -22.56
C ASP A 650 5.18 25.25 -22.76
N ARG A 651 5.88 24.97 -23.88
CA ARG A 651 6.49 23.65 -24.16
C ARG A 651 7.56 23.22 -23.14
N ARG A 652 8.09 24.16 -22.37
CA ARG A 652 9.05 23.91 -21.27
C ARG A 652 8.38 23.79 -19.90
N VAL A 653 7.05 23.88 -19.85
CA VAL A 653 6.27 23.87 -18.61
C VAL A 653 5.58 22.52 -18.47
N GLY A 654 5.54 21.99 -17.25
CA GLY A 654 4.73 20.82 -16.89
C GLY A 654 3.38 21.23 -16.32
N THR A 655 2.33 20.48 -16.64
CA THR A 655 1.08 20.52 -15.85
C THR A 655 1.33 19.86 -14.48
N THR A 656 2.04 18.73 -14.53
CA THR A 656 2.60 18.04 -13.35
C THR A 656 4.09 17.89 -13.59
N ASN A 657 4.90 18.48 -12.72
CA ASN A 657 6.35 18.40 -12.78
C ASN A 657 6.85 16.98 -12.46
N LEU A 658 8.13 16.75 -12.72
CA LEU A 658 8.79 15.48 -12.49
C LEU A 658 8.74 15.11 -11.00
N HIS A 659 8.12 13.97 -10.71
CA HIS A 659 8.03 13.40 -9.37
C HIS A 659 7.93 11.88 -9.45
N LEU A 660 7.90 11.21 -8.30
CA LEU A 660 7.65 9.77 -8.21
C LEU A 660 6.70 9.47 -7.05
N ASP A 661 5.99 8.35 -7.15
CA ASP A 661 5.05 7.88 -6.13
C ASP A 661 5.56 6.64 -5.40
N VAL A 662 5.11 6.47 -4.16
CA VAL A 662 5.45 5.31 -3.31
C VAL A 662 4.69 4.04 -3.69
N SER A 663 3.52 4.19 -4.31
CA SER A 663 2.61 3.13 -4.76
C SER A 663 2.66 2.99 -6.28
N ASP A 664 2.11 1.88 -6.77
CA ASP A 664 1.76 1.77 -8.18
C ASP A 664 0.50 2.61 -8.44
N ALA A 665 0.33 3.12 -9.65
CA ALA A 665 -0.85 3.91 -10.02
C ALA A 665 -1.36 3.56 -11.41
N VAL A 666 -2.68 3.73 -11.61
CA VAL A 666 -3.31 3.77 -12.92
C VAL A 666 -3.97 5.13 -13.13
N ASN A 667 -3.62 5.84 -14.20
CA ASN A 667 -4.19 7.14 -14.55
C ASN A 667 -5.07 7.03 -15.81
N VAL A 668 -6.37 7.33 -15.69
CA VAL A 668 -7.35 7.23 -16.77
C VAL A 668 -7.70 8.62 -17.30
N MET A 669 -7.56 8.85 -18.60
CA MET A 669 -8.03 10.06 -19.27
C MET A 669 -9.55 9.95 -19.53
N VAL A 670 -10.37 10.60 -18.73
CA VAL A 670 -11.85 10.48 -18.84
C VAL A 670 -12.46 11.55 -19.75
N TYR A 671 -11.78 12.68 -19.95
CA TYR A 671 -12.25 13.74 -20.85
C TYR A 671 -11.09 14.57 -21.41
N VAL A 672 -11.22 14.96 -22.69
CA VAL A 672 -10.31 15.86 -23.40
C VAL A 672 -11.13 16.99 -24.03
N GLY A 673 -10.93 18.22 -23.54
CA GLY A 673 -11.57 19.43 -24.00
C GLY A 673 -10.70 20.20 -24.99
N ILE A 674 -11.06 20.13 -26.27
CA ILE A 674 -10.43 20.91 -27.33
C ILE A 674 -11.12 22.28 -27.38
N PRO A 675 -10.39 23.41 -27.28
CA PRO A 675 -10.98 24.74 -27.37
C PRO A 675 -11.59 25.04 -28.75
N GLU A 676 -12.70 25.78 -28.77
CA GLU A 676 -13.35 26.21 -30.00
C GLU A 676 -12.69 27.49 -30.56
N GLY A 677 -12.45 27.53 -31.88
CA GLY A 677 -12.17 28.79 -32.60
C GLY A 677 -10.71 29.19 -32.84
N ASP A 678 -9.70 28.37 -32.49
CA ASP A 678 -8.29 28.66 -32.77
C ASP A 678 -7.65 27.56 -33.65
N SER A 679 -7.66 27.80 -34.97
CA SER A 679 -7.14 26.85 -35.98
C SER A 679 -5.63 26.63 -35.89
N ASP A 680 -4.89 27.49 -35.19
CA ASP A 680 -3.44 27.33 -35.04
C ASP A 680 -3.06 26.44 -33.84
N GLN A 681 -4.00 26.08 -32.94
CA GLN A 681 -3.70 25.20 -31.82
C GLN A 681 -3.31 23.80 -32.25
N GLU A 682 -3.99 23.25 -33.26
CA GLU A 682 -3.69 21.91 -33.77
C GLU A 682 -2.23 21.85 -34.23
N LYS A 683 -1.77 22.85 -35.00
CA LYS A 683 -0.36 22.94 -35.44
C LYS A 683 0.62 23.01 -34.28
N LYS A 684 0.32 23.82 -33.24
CA LYS A 684 1.19 23.97 -32.06
C LYS A 684 1.27 22.66 -31.27
N VAL A 685 0.14 21.98 -31.08
CA VAL A 685 0.09 20.67 -30.42
C VAL A 685 0.88 19.63 -31.21
N MET A 686 0.75 19.61 -32.54
CA MET A 686 1.55 18.72 -33.38
C MET A 686 3.04 18.97 -33.24
N GLN A 687 3.48 20.23 -33.22
CA GLN A 687 4.88 20.56 -33.00
C GLN A 687 5.38 20.10 -31.63
N THR A 688 4.57 20.25 -30.58
CA THR A 688 4.91 19.75 -29.23
C THR A 688 5.04 18.22 -29.20
N ILE A 689 4.18 17.52 -29.93
CA ILE A 689 4.26 16.05 -30.07
C ILE A 689 5.56 15.67 -30.81
N GLU A 690 5.88 16.33 -31.92
CA GLU A 690 7.12 16.09 -32.68
C GLU A 690 8.39 16.31 -31.85
N GLU A 691 8.44 17.39 -31.07
CA GLU A 691 9.55 17.69 -30.16
C GLU A 691 9.52 16.84 -28.87
N GLY A 692 8.45 16.07 -28.66
CA GLY A 692 8.20 15.22 -27.50
C GLY A 692 8.87 13.84 -27.55
N ASP A 693 9.61 13.55 -28.63
CA ASP A 693 10.30 12.28 -28.85
C ASP A 693 9.34 11.06 -28.96
N VAL A 694 8.16 11.26 -29.56
CA VAL A 694 7.16 10.19 -29.72
C VAL A 694 7.43 9.32 -30.95
N ASP A 695 7.03 8.05 -30.88
CA ASP A 695 7.19 7.10 -31.99
C ASP A 695 6.21 7.37 -33.15
N ASP A 696 6.55 6.88 -34.34
CA ASP A 696 5.76 7.12 -35.55
C ASP A 696 4.38 6.42 -35.53
N VAL A 697 4.20 5.35 -34.75
CA VAL A 697 2.89 4.70 -34.58
C VAL A 697 1.96 5.63 -33.79
N THR A 698 2.47 6.22 -32.71
CA THR A 698 1.75 7.23 -31.91
C THR A 698 1.40 8.45 -32.75
N LYS A 699 2.31 8.95 -33.59
CA LYS A 699 2.01 10.04 -34.54
C LYS A 699 0.85 9.72 -35.45
N ARG A 700 0.80 8.51 -36.03
CA ARG A 700 -0.33 8.08 -36.89
C ARG A 700 -1.67 8.04 -36.16
N ARG A 701 -1.71 7.72 -34.86
CA ARG A 701 -2.95 7.83 -34.06
C ARG A 701 -3.51 9.25 -34.02
N VAL A 702 -2.63 10.26 -34.01
CA VAL A 702 -3.02 11.66 -34.06
C VAL A 702 -3.40 12.08 -35.48
N TYR A 703 -2.51 11.86 -36.46
CA TYR A 703 -2.65 12.39 -37.82
C TYR A 703 -3.67 11.63 -38.67
N GLU A 704 -3.68 10.31 -38.62
CA GLU A 704 -4.47 9.45 -39.49
C GLU A 704 -5.78 9.03 -38.82
N ALA A 705 -5.70 8.52 -37.59
CA ALA A 705 -6.87 8.02 -36.87
C ALA A 705 -7.71 9.14 -36.23
N LYS A 706 -7.17 10.37 -36.15
CA LYS A 706 -7.81 11.54 -35.54
C LYS A 706 -8.34 11.27 -34.12
N GLU A 707 -7.62 10.44 -33.37
CA GLU A 707 -7.89 10.26 -31.95
C GLU A 707 -7.62 11.58 -31.21
N LYS A 708 -8.30 11.81 -30.07
CA LYS A 708 -8.14 13.05 -29.29
C LYS A 708 -6.95 12.94 -28.32
N PRO A 709 -5.77 13.51 -28.62
CA PRO A 709 -4.65 13.47 -27.70
C PRO A 709 -4.96 14.38 -26.50
N GLY A 710 -4.73 13.93 -25.27
CA GLY A 710 -4.95 14.74 -24.08
C GLY A 710 -3.64 15.31 -23.53
N ALA A 711 -2.70 14.44 -23.20
CA ALA A 711 -1.46 14.81 -22.52
C ALA A 711 -0.25 14.03 -23.04
N LEU A 712 0.92 14.67 -22.99
CA LEU A 712 2.22 14.06 -23.23
C LEU A 712 2.86 13.71 -21.88
N TRP A 713 3.30 12.47 -21.75
CA TRP A 713 3.98 11.94 -20.58
C TRP A 713 5.43 11.59 -20.93
N HIS A 714 6.33 11.84 -19.99
CA HIS A 714 7.66 11.22 -19.98
C HIS A 714 7.79 10.42 -18.69
N ILE A 715 7.96 9.10 -18.82
CA ILE A 715 8.13 8.17 -17.69
C ILE A 715 9.53 7.58 -17.75
N TYR A 716 10.19 7.45 -16.61
CA TYR A 716 11.53 6.88 -16.47
C TYR A 716 11.51 5.67 -15.54
N ALA A 717 12.42 4.72 -15.74
CA ALA A 717 12.47 3.53 -14.90
C ALA A 717 12.89 3.89 -13.47
N ALA A 718 12.29 3.24 -12.46
CA ALA A 718 12.57 3.51 -11.04
C ALA A 718 14.05 3.36 -10.66
N LYS A 719 14.80 2.53 -11.38
CA LYS A 719 16.25 2.32 -11.20
C LYS A 719 17.11 3.52 -11.65
N ASP A 720 16.59 4.39 -12.51
CA ASP A 720 17.32 5.52 -13.09
C ASP A 720 17.06 6.84 -12.33
N ALA A 721 16.23 6.81 -11.28
CA ALA A 721 15.91 7.99 -10.46
C ALA A 721 17.15 8.71 -9.91
N GLU A 722 18.18 7.97 -9.46
CA GLU A 722 19.38 8.61 -8.90
C GLU A 722 20.20 9.38 -9.95
N LYS A 723 20.32 8.83 -11.16
CA LYS A 723 20.98 9.52 -12.27
C LYS A 723 20.25 10.81 -12.66
N ILE A 724 18.92 10.79 -12.59
CA ILE A 724 18.10 11.98 -12.83
C ILE A 724 18.37 13.03 -11.75
N ARG A 725 18.48 12.64 -10.47
CA ARG A 725 18.87 13.56 -9.38
C ARG A 725 20.26 14.15 -9.58
N GLU A 726 21.23 13.34 -9.99
CA GLU A 726 22.59 13.80 -10.32
C GLU A 726 22.57 14.86 -11.42
N LEU A 727 21.85 14.62 -12.52
CA LEU A 727 21.68 15.61 -13.57
C LEU A 727 21.05 16.91 -13.05
N LEU A 728 19.93 16.80 -12.32
CA LEU A 728 19.19 17.98 -11.87
C LEU A 728 19.94 18.80 -10.83
N ARG A 729 20.72 18.16 -9.94
CA ARG A 729 21.64 18.87 -9.04
C ARG A 729 22.70 19.64 -9.82
N LYS A 730 23.35 18.98 -10.80
CA LYS A 730 24.35 19.62 -11.67
C LYS A 730 23.76 20.81 -12.45
N VAL A 731 22.56 20.65 -13.02
CA VAL A 731 21.87 21.73 -13.74
C VAL A 731 21.48 22.87 -12.79
N GLY A 732 21.03 22.56 -11.58
CA GLY A 732 20.74 23.56 -10.54
C GLY A 732 21.97 24.39 -10.18
N GLU A 733 23.12 23.74 -9.97
CA GLU A 733 24.40 24.41 -9.73
C GLU A 733 24.81 25.31 -10.90
N GLU A 734 24.69 24.83 -12.15
CA GLU A 734 24.98 25.60 -13.36
C GLU A 734 24.06 26.83 -13.52
N GLN A 735 22.83 26.77 -13.00
CA GLN A 735 21.88 27.88 -12.97
C GLN A 735 22.05 28.79 -11.74
N GLY A 736 23.03 28.53 -10.88
CA GLY A 736 23.31 29.32 -9.68
C GLY A 736 22.36 29.06 -8.51
N GLN A 737 21.69 27.91 -8.47
CA GLN A 737 20.90 27.49 -7.30
C GLN A 737 21.82 27.00 -6.18
N GLU A 738 21.74 27.63 -5.02
CA GLU A 738 22.37 27.13 -3.80
C GLU A 738 21.46 26.11 -3.12
N ASN A 739 21.66 24.83 -3.44
CA ASN A 739 20.87 23.73 -2.89
C ASN A 739 21.53 23.17 -1.63
N PRO A 740 20.76 22.90 -0.55
CA PRO A 740 21.31 22.26 0.64
C PRO A 740 21.72 20.81 0.38
N PRO A 741 22.58 20.20 1.23
CA PRO A 741 23.11 18.84 1.01
C PRO A 741 22.05 17.73 0.95
N ASP A 742 20.86 17.98 1.51
CA ASP A 742 19.70 17.08 1.55
C ASP A 742 18.63 17.39 0.48
N HIS A 743 18.91 18.31 -0.44
CA HIS A 743 18.01 18.64 -1.55
C HIS A 743 17.79 17.44 -2.49
N ASP A 744 16.53 17.10 -2.72
CA ASP A 744 16.11 16.09 -3.69
C ASP A 744 15.19 16.72 -4.74
N PRO A 745 15.69 16.99 -5.96
CA PRO A 745 14.95 17.71 -6.99
C PRO A 745 13.73 16.95 -7.52
N ILE A 746 13.65 15.63 -7.33
CA ILE A 746 12.47 14.82 -7.71
C ILE A 746 11.39 14.97 -6.63
N HIS A 747 11.76 14.96 -5.35
CA HIS A 747 10.79 15.13 -4.26
C HIS A 747 10.28 16.56 -4.15
N ASP A 748 11.09 17.56 -4.51
CA ASP A 748 10.68 18.96 -4.54
C ASP A 748 9.70 19.29 -5.68
N GLN A 749 9.52 18.38 -6.64
CA GLN A 749 8.62 18.52 -7.78
C GLN A 749 8.81 19.86 -8.53
N SER A 750 10.04 20.35 -8.58
CA SER A 750 10.38 21.69 -9.07
C SER A 750 10.81 21.71 -10.53
N TRP A 751 11.07 20.54 -11.14
CA TRP A 751 11.62 20.43 -12.48
C TRP A 751 10.65 19.82 -13.49
N TYR A 752 10.70 20.34 -14.71
CA TYR A 752 10.16 19.69 -15.90
C TYR A 752 11.30 19.47 -16.90
N LEU A 753 11.50 18.23 -17.34
CA LEU A 753 12.52 17.88 -18.31
C LEU A 753 12.05 18.24 -19.72
N ASP A 754 12.42 19.44 -20.17
CA ASP A 754 12.22 19.87 -21.55
C ASP A 754 13.08 19.06 -22.55
N GLN A 755 12.94 19.34 -23.85
CA GLN A 755 13.69 18.62 -24.89
C GLN A 755 15.22 18.67 -24.67
N THR A 756 15.73 19.81 -24.19
CA THR A 756 17.17 19.99 -23.94
C THR A 756 17.64 19.09 -22.81
N LEU A 757 16.91 19.10 -21.68
CA LEU A 757 17.24 18.29 -20.51
C LEU A 757 17.06 16.80 -20.77
N ARG A 758 16.04 16.38 -21.52
CA ARG A 758 15.86 14.96 -21.91
C ARG A 758 16.99 14.45 -22.79
N ARG A 759 17.41 15.24 -23.80
CA ARG A 759 18.57 14.90 -24.64
C ARG A 759 19.84 14.80 -23.81
N ARG A 760 20.08 15.77 -22.93
CA ARG A 760 21.25 15.79 -22.03
C ARG A 760 21.26 14.59 -21.07
N LEU A 761 20.10 14.22 -20.52
CA LEU A 761 19.94 13.04 -19.68
C LEU A 761 20.33 11.75 -20.41
N TYR A 762 19.93 11.63 -21.68
CA TYR A 762 20.32 10.50 -22.52
C TYR A 762 21.81 10.51 -22.86
N GLU A 763 22.36 11.65 -23.29
CA GLU A 763 23.76 11.77 -23.72
C GLU A 763 24.77 11.60 -22.56
N GLU A 764 24.52 12.21 -21.40
CA GLU A 764 25.45 12.19 -20.27
C GLU A 764 25.29 10.94 -19.37
N TYR A 765 24.07 10.44 -19.19
CA TYR A 765 23.77 9.37 -18.22
C TYR A 765 23.24 8.07 -18.85
N GLY A 766 23.01 8.05 -20.16
CA GLY A 766 22.47 6.89 -20.89
C GLY A 766 21.04 6.53 -20.47
N VAL A 767 20.29 7.48 -19.90
CA VAL A 767 18.93 7.25 -19.40
C VAL A 767 17.93 7.59 -20.49
N GLN A 768 17.14 6.60 -20.89
CA GLN A 768 16.06 6.75 -21.85
C GLN A 768 14.73 6.42 -21.18
N GLY A 769 13.76 7.33 -21.31
CA GLY A 769 12.39 7.12 -20.83
C GLY A 769 11.43 6.55 -21.88
N TRP A 770 10.15 6.62 -21.57
CA TRP A 770 9.02 6.41 -22.48
C TRP A 770 8.31 7.74 -22.69
N SER A 771 8.20 8.17 -23.95
CA SER A 771 7.40 9.31 -24.37
C SER A 771 6.03 8.80 -24.81
N ILE A 772 4.98 9.11 -24.04
CA ILE A 772 3.64 8.53 -24.21
C ILE A 772 2.63 9.66 -24.43
N VAL A 773 1.90 9.62 -25.54
CA VAL A 773 0.71 10.47 -25.71
C VAL A 773 -0.49 9.70 -25.17
N GLN A 774 -1.11 10.25 -24.13
CA GLN A 774 -2.32 9.69 -23.53
C GLN A 774 -3.54 10.31 -24.23
N PHE A 775 -4.31 9.47 -24.93
CA PHE A 775 -5.54 9.86 -25.61
C PHE A 775 -6.76 9.70 -24.70
N LEU A 776 -7.92 10.19 -25.15
CA LEU A 776 -9.21 9.95 -24.47
C LEU A 776 -9.44 8.45 -24.22
N GLY A 777 -9.64 8.10 -22.95
CA GLY A 777 -9.85 6.74 -22.44
C GLY A 777 -8.61 5.84 -22.45
N ASP A 778 -7.42 6.38 -22.64
CA ASP A 778 -6.20 5.65 -22.34
C ASP A 778 -5.95 5.66 -20.82
N ALA A 779 -5.69 4.47 -20.28
CA ALA A 779 -5.21 4.25 -18.92
C ALA A 779 -3.70 3.97 -18.93
N VAL A 780 -2.94 4.83 -18.28
CA VAL A 780 -1.48 4.70 -18.14
C VAL A 780 -1.18 4.08 -16.78
N PHE A 781 -0.48 2.95 -16.77
CA PHE A 781 0.01 2.29 -15.56
C PHE A 781 1.43 2.75 -15.25
N ILE A 782 1.65 3.24 -14.03
CA ILE A 782 2.92 3.80 -13.56
C ILE A 782 3.48 2.92 -12.42
N PRO A 783 4.65 2.29 -12.61
CA PRO A 783 5.30 1.51 -11.56
C PRO A 783 5.70 2.35 -10.35
N ALA A 784 5.59 1.80 -9.14
CA ALA A 784 6.06 2.46 -7.92
C ALA A 784 7.53 2.91 -8.04
N GLY A 785 7.78 4.19 -7.75
CA GLY A 785 9.10 4.81 -7.82
C GLY A 785 9.58 5.21 -9.22
N ALA A 786 8.78 5.05 -10.27
CA ALA A 786 9.10 5.54 -11.60
C ALA A 786 8.95 7.07 -11.67
N PRO A 787 10.05 7.84 -11.89
CA PRO A 787 9.93 9.28 -12.08
C PRO A 787 9.11 9.57 -13.34
N HIS A 788 8.16 10.49 -13.25
CA HIS A 788 7.30 10.85 -14.37
C HIS A 788 6.83 12.31 -14.30
N GLN A 789 6.53 12.87 -15.47
CA GLN A 789 6.04 14.24 -15.67
C GLN A 789 4.95 14.26 -16.73
N VAL A 790 4.07 15.27 -16.66
CA VAL A 790 2.89 15.40 -17.53
C VAL A 790 2.76 16.80 -18.10
N HIS A 791 2.55 16.88 -19.41
CA HIS A 791 2.26 18.12 -20.14
C HIS A 791 0.93 17.98 -20.88
N ASN A 792 -0.10 18.73 -20.45
CA ASN A 792 -1.39 18.75 -21.13
C ASN A 792 -1.29 19.44 -22.49
N LEU A 793 -1.67 18.73 -23.55
CA LEU A 793 -1.79 19.27 -24.90
C LEU A 793 -3.10 20.04 -25.06
N TYR A 794 -4.17 19.50 -24.49
CA TYR A 794 -5.48 20.15 -24.36
C TYR A 794 -5.97 20.10 -22.92
N SER A 795 -7.12 20.73 -22.64
CA SER A 795 -7.72 20.67 -21.30
C SER A 795 -8.12 19.23 -20.99
N CYS A 796 -7.68 18.69 -19.85
CA CYS A 796 -7.83 17.28 -19.51
C CYS A 796 -8.48 17.09 -18.14
N ILE A 797 -9.37 16.10 -18.06
CA ILE A 797 -9.87 15.52 -16.81
C ILE A 797 -9.28 14.12 -16.74
N LYS A 798 -8.45 13.88 -15.72
CA LYS A 798 -7.85 12.56 -15.47
C LYS A 798 -8.23 12.09 -14.09
N VAL A 799 -8.37 10.78 -13.92
CA VAL A 799 -8.60 10.18 -12.60
C VAL A 799 -7.60 9.07 -12.37
N ALA A 800 -6.93 9.06 -11.22
CA ALA A 800 -5.97 8.03 -10.87
C ALA A 800 -6.42 7.22 -9.64
N GLU A 801 -6.12 5.92 -9.65
CA GLU A 801 -6.26 5.02 -8.50
C GLU A 801 -4.90 4.38 -8.22
N ASP A 802 -4.49 4.41 -6.95
CA ASP A 802 -3.27 3.78 -6.48
C ASP A 802 -3.53 2.31 -6.10
N PHE A 803 -2.51 1.48 -6.23
CA PHE A 803 -2.55 0.11 -5.78
C PHE A 803 -1.15 -0.37 -5.35
N VAL A 804 -1.08 -1.55 -4.74
CA VAL A 804 0.19 -2.15 -4.32
C VAL A 804 0.31 -3.54 -4.92
N SER A 805 1.13 -3.69 -5.96
CA SER A 805 1.36 -4.98 -6.60
C SER A 805 2.43 -5.82 -5.87
N PRO A 806 2.36 -7.18 -5.95
CA PRO A 806 3.40 -8.06 -5.44
C PRO A 806 4.77 -7.79 -6.03
N GLU A 807 4.83 -7.41 -7.30
CA GLU A 807 6.03 -7.14 -8.09
C GLU A 807 6.84 -5.96 -7.51
N HIS A 808 6.14 -4.88 -7.14
CA HIS A 808 6.77 -3.63 -6.73
C HIS A 808 6.76 -3.36 -5.22
N VAL A 809 6.21 -4.25 -4.39
CA VAL A 809 6.19 -4.06 -2.93
C VAL A 809 7.58 -3.80 -2.31
N LYS A 810 8.64 -4.36 -2.93
CA LYS A 810 10.04 -4.08 -2.54
C LYS A 810 10.42 -2.62 -2.81
N HIS A 811 10.00 -2.08 -3.95
CA HIS A 811 10.20 -0.67 -4.28
C HIS A 811 9.39 0.22 -3.34
N CYS A 812 8.11 -0.07 -3.10
CA CYS A 812 7.29 0.65 -2.13
C CYS A 812 7.96 0.68 -0.74
N PHE A 813 8.46 -0.47 -0.27
CA PHE A 813 9.13 -0.59 1.02
C PHE A 813 10.40 0.26 1.11
N ARG A 814 11.23 0.26 0.06
CA ARG A 814 12.44 1.07 -0.01
C ARG A 814 12.12 2.57 -0.08
N LEU A 815 11.20 2.97 -0.95
CA LEU A 815 10.79 4.36 -1.09
C LEU A 815 10.22 4.90 0.23
N THR A 816 9.34 4.13 0.89
CA THR A 816 8.83 4.52 2.23
C THR A 816 9.95 4.71 3.26
N GLN A 817 11.11 4.06 3.09
CA GLN A 817 12.30 4.35 3.90
C GLN A 817 13.05 5.60 3.42
N GLU A 818 13.25 5.78 2.12
CA GLU A 818 13.89 6.98 1.54
C GLU A 818 13.14 8.25 1.95
N PHE A 819 11.80 8.28 1.80
CA PHE A 819 10.94 9.40 2.18
C PHE A 819 11.04 9.79 3.67
N ARG A 820 11.42 8.86 4.57
CA ARG A 820 11.61 9.14 6.00
C ARG A 820 12.87 9.91 6.33
N HIS A 821 13.85 9.89 5.42
CA HIS A 821 15.13 10.56 5.59
C HIS A 821 15.15 11.92 4.89
N LEU A 822 14.09 12.26 4.15
CA LEU A 822 13.88 13.61 3.64
C LEU A 822 13.58 14.56 4.79
N SER A 823 13.92 15.84 4.64
CA SER A 823 13.65 16.85 5.66
C SER A 823 12.15 17.06 5.89
N THR A 824 11.77 17.53 7.09
CA THR A 824 10.37 17.79 7.45
C THR A 824 9.73 18.95 6.68
N THR A 825 10.50 19.68 5.87
CA THR A 825 9.99 20.73 4.98
C THR A 825 9.36 20.18 3.71
N HIS A 826 9.58 18.90 3.37
CA HIS A 826 8.92 18.28 2.24
C HIS A 826 7.46 17.90 2.58
N THR A 827 6.55 18.22 1.68
CA THR A 827 5.09 18.02 1.82
C THR A 827 4.65 16.54 1.91
N ASN A 828 5.52 15.59 1.55
CA ASN A 828 5.24 14.14 1.48
C ASN A 828 5.97 13.29 2.53
N HIS A 829 6.29 13.87 3.70
CA HIS A 829 7.05 13.17 4.75
C HIS A 829 6.27 12.04 5.47
N GLU A 830 4.94 12.00 5.34
CA GLU A 830 4.11 10.98 6.00
C GLU A 830 4.07 9.65 5.23
N ASP A 831 4.44 8.54 5.88
CA ASP A 831 4.16 7.18 5.36
C ASP A 831 2.65 6.97 5.41
N LYS A 832 1.93 7.29 4.34
CA LYS A 832 0.47 7.11 4.20
C LYS A 832 0.08 5.66 3.91
N LEU A 833 0.96 4.87 3.29
CA LEU A 833 0.63 3.57 2.68
C LEU A 833 0.61 2.38 3.67
N GLN A 834 1.31 2.45 4.81
CA GLN A 834 1.44 1.33 5.78
C GLN A 834 2.03 0.04 5.18
N VAL A 835 3.03 0.16 4.30
CA VAL A 835 3.60 -0.96 3.53
C VAL A 835 4.00 -2.14 4.41
N LYS A 836 4.54 -1.91 5.62
CA LYS A 836 4.92 -2.99 6.56
C LYS A 836 3.72 -3.83 7.00
N ASN A 837 2.58 -3.20 7.28
CA ASN A 837 1.34 -3.89 7.63
C ASN A 837 0.78 -4.65 6.43
N ILE A 838 0.80 -4.04 5.24
CA ILE A 838 0.38 -4.69 3.98
C ILE A 838 1.19 -5.97 3.72
N ILE A 839 2.52 -5.90 3.80
CA ILE A 839 3.41 -7.07 3.65
C ILE A 839 3.06 -8.16 4.66
N TYR A 840 2.89 -7.80 5.94
CA TYR A 840 2.56 -8.75 6.99
C TYR A 840 1.26 -9.49 6.70
N HIS A 841 0.19 -8.76 6.40
CA HIS A 841 -1.13 -9.35 6.21
C HIS A 841 -1.25 -10.11 4.88
N ALA A 842 -0.64 -9.63 3.80
CA ALA A 842 -0.56 -10.38 2.53
C ALA A 842 0.12 -11.75 2.71
N VAL A 843 1.23 -11.79 3.47
CA VAL A 843 1.95 -13.04 3.75
C VAL A 843 1.17 -13.92 4.73
N LYS A 844 0.55 -13.35 5.77
CA LYS A 844 -0.31 -14.06 6.72
C LYS A 844 -1.44 -14.80 5.97
N ASP A 845 -2.13 -14.11 5.07
CA ASP A 845 -3.25 -14.65 4.34
C ASP A 845 -2.80 -15.71 3.32
N ALA A 846 -1.72 -15.45 2.57
CA ALA A 846 -1.15 -16.43 1.64
C ALA A 846 -0.73 -17.72 2.35
N VAL A 847 -0.06 -17.62 3.50
CA VAL A 847 0.32 -18.79 4.31
C VAL A 847 -0.91 -19.52 4.86
N GLY A 848 -1.93 -18.79 5.31
CA GLY A 848 -3.20 -19.36 5.76
C GLY A 848 -3.89 -20.19 4.67
N THR A 849 -3.99 -19.63 3.46
CA THR A 849 -4.58 -20.32 2.30
C THR A 849 -3.76 -21.53 1.89
N LEU A 850 -2.43 -21.42 1.81
CA LEU A 850 -1.56 -22.57 1.49
C LEU A 850 -1.75 -23.70 2.51
N LYS A 851 -1.78 -23.38 3.81
CA LYS A 851 -2.02 -24.36 4.88
C LYS A 851 -3.38 -25.03 4.81
N ALA A 852 -4.44 -24.28 4.52
CA ALA A 852 -5.78 -24.83 4.34
C ALA A 852 -5.86 -25.84 3.18
N HIS A 853 -4.98 -25.72 2.18
CA HIS A 853 -4.90 -26.63 1.04
C HIS A 853 -3.96 -27.83 1.25
N GLU A 854 -3.15 -27.85 2.31
CA GLU A 854 -2.21 -28.95 2.59
C GLU A 854 -2.86 -30.33 2.77
N PRO A 855 -4.05 -30.49 3.42
CA PRO A 855 -4.69 -31.79 3.55
C PRO A 855 -5.08 -32.43 2.20
N LYS A 856 -5.22 -31.62 1.14
CA LYS A 856 -5.53 -32.10 -0.21
C LYS A 856 -4.31 -32.69 -0.93
N LEU A 857 -3.09 -32.33 -0.53
CA LEU A 857 -1.84 -32.88 -1.08
C LEU A 857 -1.51 -34.28 -0.57
N GLY A 858 -1.93 -34.63 0.65
CA GLY A 858 -1.67 -35.95 1.24
C GLY A 858 -2.67 -37.04 0.84
N ARG A 859 -3.64 -36.72 -0.04
CA ARG A 859 -4.64 -37.66 -0.59
C ARG A 859 -4.48 -37.89 -2.10
N SER A 860 -3.52 -37.21 -2.73
CA SER A 860 -2.99 -37.52 -4.06
C SER A 860 -1.69 -38.29 -3.90
#